data_AF-A0A2S9QD83-F1
#
_entry.id   AF-A0A2S9QD83-F1
#
_cell.length_a   1.000
_cell.length_b   1.000
_cell.length_c   1.000
_cell.angle_alpha   90.00
_cell.angle_beta   90.00
_cell.angle_gamma   90.00
#
_symmetry.space_group_name_H-M   'P 1'
#
loop_
_entity.id
_entity.type
_entity.pdbx_description
1 polymer ?
#
loop_
_entity_poly.entity_id
_entity_poly.type
_entity_poly.pdbx_seq_one_letter_code
_entity_poly.pdbx_strand_id
1 'polypeptide(L)'
;MADCIVISQASLFPDPDDSSVALVSLSAGDRVSQLRELSSWAKVSFTDKAVQTYLGWLHADMLKIAQATVFKLYDEPLGTPRSVTGSIIEERAQLPPWKKVRIRLEDGSAAEGWIYTSDRPAGGGDTGGEDVSGPGSDAGDELSLGPNEIYRASLLKAHGITDIDTAALAALIDAEAAKLPGGQWNSNSKAGTSSAAGLTQFLDSTWISHAINRKTLLNQVCKARGFISAANDVVAARKQALLDLRFDPELAIVSAAEYGSFNLGALIAEGLVDDQIGDDEKARFIYIAHHEGLGGAQAFLKQTASYTFSDLVTQIGRSKAQAYVDAAGGDTTRAYRTWLNDYLDSHIVPAKFRKSGTAAAGGGTTSLSQFDGAAIPVADLGGKTSLVKAIQWRLSELGFLDPPADGKFGPVSLWALSEFCDLNGISLAGGFSGAIARRLLEPTAFLPEIAATGTWFDKVIAYMKAQKYFICRHPDCRNIAYLEGVDADGTLNDDRHNVFNDLRIVFAIDRNGRPDFKDSLWEGTTEPGDFWTIHPMNPGGAARIAFNQYKAWVVGTHHAGSPSAHEALVQAEPVGVFRDLNKDFKRTGDRLDTGLFAINQHWGYDAPQGDLGRTSAGCLVGRAKNGHRQFMALIKADPRYGVNRGYKFMSAIMPGDKVLA
;
A
#
# COMPACT_ATOMS: atom_id res chain seq x y z
N MET A 1 -8.21 -43.60 28.13
CA MET A 1 -8.26 -43.50 26.67
C MET A 1 -6.85 -43.25 26.19
N ALA A 2 -6.35 -44.08 25.29
CA ALA A 2 -5.03 -43.88 24.69
C ALA A 2 -5.21 -43.30 23.29
N ASP A 3 -4.44 -42.26 22.95
CA ASP A 3 -4.41 -41.75 21.57
C ASP A 3 -3.53 -42.69 20.73
N CYS A 4 -4.12 -43.27 19.69
CA CYS A 4 -3.46 -44.26 18.84
C CYS A 4 -3.45 -43.78 17.38
N ILE A 5 -2.47 -44.27 16.61
CA ILE A 5 -2.37 -44.05 15.17
C ILE A 5 -2.62 -45.39 14.48
N VAL A 6 -3.47 -45.38 13.46
CA VAL A 6 -3.71 -46.56 12.61
C VAL A 6 -2.48 -46.79 11.73
N ILE A 7 -1.88 -47.98 11.77
CA ILE A 7 -0.58 -48.25 11.11
C ILE A 7 -0.70 -48.67 9.64
N SER A 8 -1.88 -49.13 9.21
CA SER A 8 -2.19 -49.60 7.86
C SER A 8 -3.68 -49.39 7.57
N GLN A 9 -4.12 -49.61 6.33
CA GLN A 9 -5.54 -49.45 5.99
C GLN A 9 -6.41 -50.43 6.79
N ALA A 10 -7.41 -49.92 7.50
CA ALA A 10 -8.28 -50.69 8.39
C ALA A 10 -9.75 -50.30 8.21
N SER A 11 -10.66 -51.10 8.78
CA SER A 11 -12.08 -50.80 8.80
C SER A 11 -12.59 -50.77 10.23
N LEU A 12 -13.51 -49.86 10.51
CA LEU A 12 -14.22 -49.77 11.78
C LEU A 12 -15.51 -50.58 11.69
N PHE A 13 -15.75 -51.49 12.62
CA PHE A 13 -16.92 -52.34 12.67
C PHE A 13 -17.84 -51.96 13.84
N PRO A 14 -19.16 -52.18 13.75
CA PRO A 14 -20.07 -51.91 14.87
C PRO A 14 -19.81 -52.85 16.06
N ASP A 15 -19.40 -54.08 15.77
CA ASP A 15 -19.12 -55.16 16.72
C ASP A 15 -17.73 -55.78 16.42
N PRO A 16 -17.06 -56.42 17.39
CA PRO A 16 -15.73 -57.04 17.21
C PRO A 16 -15.83 -58.38 16.45
N ASP A 17 -16.33 -58.32 15.22
CA ASP A 17 -16.57 -59.44 14.32
C ASP A 17 -16.28 -59.02 12.87
N ASP A 18 -15.31 -59.71 12.24
CA ASP A 18 -14.85 -59.44 10.88
C ASP A 18 -15.94 -59.65 9.80
N SER A 19 -17.03 -60.36 10.13
CA SER A 19 -18.17 -60.55 9.22
C SER A 19 -19.15 -59.38 9.23
N SER A 20 -18.98 -58.43 10.15
CA SER A 20 -19.84 -57.24 10.26
C SER A 20 -19.63 -56.28 9.10
N VAL A 21 -20.67 -55.55 8.70
CA VAL A 21 -20.54 -54.48 7.70
C VAL A 21 -19.78 -53.31 8.33
N ALA A 22 -18.71 -52.87 7.66
CA ALA A 22 -17.89 -51.77 8.13
C ALA A 22 -18.67 -50.45 8.18
N LEU A 23 -18.50 -49.70 9.27
CA LEU A 23 -19.05 -48.36 9.48
C LEU A 23 -18.31 -47.31 8.63
N VAL A 24 -16.98 -47.40 8.61
CA VAL A 24 -16.09 -46.47 7.92
C VAL A 24 -14.73 -47.13 7.70
N SER A 25 -14.03 -46.76 6.63
CA SER A 25 -12.64 -47.16 6.39
C SER A 25 -11.68 -46.12 6.96
N LEU A 26 -10.62 -46.58 7.62
CA LEU A 26 -9.53 -45.75 8.14
C LEU A 26 -8.28 -45.94 7.28
N SER A 27 -7.57 -44.84 7.06
CA SER A 27 -6.30 -44.78 6.36
C SER A 27 -5.13 -44.90 7.34
N ALA A 28 -4.00 -45.40 6.85
CA ALA A 28 -2.76 -45.38 7.63
C ALA A 28 -2.39 -43.93 8.01
N GLY A 29 -2.11 -43.69 9.28
CA GLY A 29 -1.85 -42.36 9.83
C GLY A 29 -3.06 -41.69 10.48
N ASP A 30 -4.28 -42.20 10.31
CA ASP A 30 -5.47 -41.68 10.98
C ASP A 30 -5.33 -41.80 12.50
N ARG A 31 -5.77 -40.76 13.21
CA ARG A 31 -5.74 -40.71 14.67
C ARG A 31 -7.07 -41.18 15.25
N VAL A 32 -7.01 -42.08 16.21
CA VAL A 32 -8.18 -42.62 16.91
C VAL A 32 -7.96 -42.60 18.42
N SER A 33 -9.04 -42.43 19.18
CA SER A 33 -9.02 -42.55 20.64
C SER A 33 -9.42 -43.96 21.03
N GLN A 34 -8.48 -44.77 21.52
CA GLN A 34 -8.75 -46.11 22.04
C GLN A 34 -9.45 -46.00 23.39
N LEU A 35 -10.67 -46.53 23.44
CA LEU A 35 -11.56 -46.47 24.59
C LEU A 35 -11.45 -47.73 25.45
N ARG A 36 -11.32 -48.89 24.80
CA ARG A 36 -11.28 -50.19 25.46
C ARG A 36 -10.58 -51.21 24.55
N GLU A 37 -9.98 -52.22 25.15
CA GLU A 37 -9.44 -53.40 24.44
C GLU A 37 -10.20 -54.65 24.89
N LEU A 38 -10.38 -55.58 23.95
CA LEU A 38 -11.03 -56.87 24.15
C LEU A 38 -10.31 -57.91 23.28
N SER A 39 -9.36 -58.64 23.87
CA SER A 39 -8.52 -59.61 23.15
C SER A 39 -7.82 -58.94 21.96
N SER A 40 -7.99 -59.44 20.73
CA SER A 40 -7.43 -58.87 19.51
C SER A 40 -8.14 -57.60 19.02
N TRP A 41 -9.19 -57.13 19.69
CA TRP A 41 -10.01 -56.00 19.24
C TRP A 41 -9.87 -54.78 20.13
N ALA A 42 -9.83 -53.60 19.52
CA ALA A 42 -9.83 -52.30 20.18
C ALA A 42 -11.10 -51.52 19.81
N LYS A 43 -11.83 -51.07 20.84
CA LYS A 43 -12.93 -50.11 20.67
C LYS A 43 -12.35 -48.71 20.59
N VAL A 44 -12.66 -47.99 19.53
CA VAL A 44 -12.13 -46.64 19.30
C VAL A 44 -13.22 -45.64 18.92
N SER A 45 -12.94 -44.37 19.16
CA SER A 45 -13.67 -43.25 18.58
C SER A 45 -12.81 -42.58 17.50
N PHE A 46 -13.41 -42.32 16.34
CA PHE A 46 -12.79 -41.72 15.17
C PHE A 46 -13.67 -40.59 14.64
N THR A 47 -13.09 -39.44 14.31
CA THR A 47 -13.81 -38.32 13.68
C THR A 47 -13.23 -38.09 12.29
N ASP A 48 -14.08 -38.14 11.27
CA ASP A 48 -13.67 -37.98 9.88
C ASP A 48 -13.49 -36.50 9.48
N LYS A 49 -13.08 -36.26 8.22
CA LYS A 49 -12.86 -34.90 7.68
C LYS A 49 -14.15 -34.07 7.54
N ALA A 50 -15.32 -34.71 7.51
CA ALA A 50 -16.61 -34.04 7.52
C ALA A 50 -17.09 -33.75 8.96
N VAL A 51 -16.23 -33.98 9.96
CA VAL A 51 -16.49 -33.77 11.40
C VAL A 51 -17.53 -34.77 11.95
N GLN A 52 -17.80 -35.87 11.24
CA GLN A 52 -18.67 -36.93 11.71
C GLN A 52 -17.89 -37.90 12.60
N THR A 53 -18.42 -38.16 13.80
CA THR A 53 -17.77 -39.05 14.78
C THR A 53 -18.38 -40.45 14.74
N TYR A 54 -17.52 -41.44 14.58
CA TYR A 54 -17.82 -42.87 14.57
C TYR A 54 -17.28 -43.53 15.83
N LEU A 55 -18.02 -44.52 16.32
CA LEU A 55 -17.66 -45.36 17.45
C LEU A 55 -17.75 -46.81 17.00
N GLY A 56 -16.65 -47.55 17.09
CA GLY A 56 -16.65 -48.94 16.65
C GLY A 56 -15.37 -49.68 17.02
N TRP A 57 -15.21 -50.88 16.48
CA TRP A 57 -14.13 -51.81 16.78
C TRP A 57 -13.22 -51.99 15.57
N LEU A 58 -11.92 -52.16 15.82
CA LEU A 58 -10.95 -52.64 14.84
C LEU A 58 -9.95 -53.57 15.53
N HIS A 59 -9.12 -54.29 14.77
CA HIS A 59 -8.07 -55.11 15.38
C HIS A 59 -7.01 -54.23 16.05
N ALA A 60 -6.63 -54.60 17.27
CA ALA A 60 -5.74 -53.83 18.14
C ALA A 60 -4.30 -53.78 17.59
N ASP A 61 -3.87 -54.80 16.84
CA ASP A 61 -2.57 -54.84 16.15
C ASP A 61 -2.44 -53.78 15.04
N MET A 62 -3.55 -53.25 14.55
CA MET A 62 -3.58 -52.13 13.60
C MET A 62 -3.33 -50.78 14.28
N LEU A 63 -3.19 -50.74 15.60
CA LEU A 63 -2.96 -49.54 16.38
C LEU A 63 -1.54 -49.51 16.95
N LYS A 64 -0.88 -48.37 16.80
CA LYS A 64 0.29 -48.02 17.62
C LYS A 64 -0.10 -46.89 18.58
N ILE A 65 0.31 -47.02 19.84
CA ILE A 65 0.21 -45.92 20.81
C ILE A 65 1.02 -44.74 20.26
N ALA A 66 0.39 -43.57 20.16
CA ALA A 66 1.10 -42.37 19.74
C ALA A 66 2.18 -42.03 20.79
N GLN A 67 3.46 -42.09 20.43
CA GLN A 67 4.54 -41.68 21.33
C GLN A 67 4.41 -40.20 21.68
N ALA A 68 4.51 -39.88 22.98
CA ALA A 68 4.46 -38.52 23.47
C ALA A 68 5.65 -37.73 22.88
N THR A 69 5.32 -36.66 22.16
CA THR A 69 6.29 -35.85 21.41
C THR A 69 6.66 -34.63 22.26
N VAL A 70 7.94 -34.26 22.28
CA VAL A 70 8.39 -33.02 22.94
C VAL A 70 8.16 -31.86 21.99
N PHE A 71 7.28 -30.95 22.37
CA PHE A 71 6.97 -29.74 21.62
C PHE A 71 7.63 -28.52 22.28
N LYS A 72 8.24 -27.65 21.46
CA LYS A 72 8.50 -26.27 21.87
C LYS A 72 7.19 -25.50 21.71
N LEU A 73 6.49 -25.31 22.82
CA LEU A 73 5.19 -24.66 22.88
C LEU A 73 5.39 -23.20 23.31
N TYR A 74 4.98 -22.28 22.45
CA TYR A 74 5.13 -20.84 22.64
C TYR A 74 3.77 -20.26 23.02
N ASP A 75 3.68 -19.40 24.02
CA ASP A 75 2.37 -18.80 24.34
C ASP A 75 1.89 -17.86 23.20
N GLU A 76 2.82 -17.36 22.38
CA GLU A 76 2.61 -16.61 21.13
C GLU A 76 3.75 -16.87 20.11
N PRO A 77 3.51 -16.75 18.79
CA PRO A 77 4.54 -16.91 17.76
C PRO A 77 5.79 -16.05 18.03
N LEU A 78 6.99 -16.62 17.86
CA LEU A 78 8.29 -15.96 18.12
C LEU A 78 8.57 -15.56 19.59
N GLY A 79 7.69 -15.93 20.53
CA GLY A 79 7.91 -15.74 21.97
C GLY A 79 9.00 -16.66 22.56
N THR A 80 9.11 -16.68 23.90
CA THR A 80 10.00 -17.66 24.57
C THR A 80 9.28 -19.01 24.65
N PRO A 81 9.86 -20.10 24.12
CA PRO A 81 9.22 -21.41 24.18
C PRO A 81 9.35 -22.05 25.56
N ARG A 82 8.34 -22.81 25.96
CA ARG A 82 8.46 -23.85 26.98
C ARG A 82 8.44 -25.23 26.32
N SER A 83 9.28 -26.14 26.81
CA SER A 83 9.22 -27.54 26.38
C SER A 83 8.09 -28.26 27.11
N VAL A 84 7.21 -28.90 26.36
CA VAL A 84 6.14 -29.74 26.90
C VAL A 84 6.13 -31.09 26.19
N THR A 85 5.82 -32.16 26.93
CA THR A 85 5.74 -33.52 26.40
C THR A 85 4.29 -33.96 26.36
N GLY A 86 3.79 -34.40 25.21
CA GLY A 86 2.38 -34.77 25.09
C GLY A 86 1.94 -35.14 23.67
N SER A 87 0.64 -35.09 23.41
CA SER A 87 0.03 -35.28 22.08
C SER A 87 -0.81 -34.06 21.70
N ILE A 88 -0.67 -33.55 20.47
CA ILE A 88 -1.60 -32.54 19.94
C ILE A 88 -2.99 -33.17 19.86
N ILE A 89 -3.96 -32.59 20.56
CA ILE A 89 -5.36 -33.04 20.59
C ILE A 89 -6.29 -32.12 19.81
N GLU A 90 -5.86 -30.91 19.46
CA GLU A 90 -6.66 -29.93 18.73
C GLU A 90 -5.75 -28.89 18.05
N GLU A 91 -5.96 -28.60 16.76
CA GLU A 91 -5.37 -27.44 16.07
C GLU A 91 -6.43 -26.33 16.04
N ARG A 92 -6.11 -25.16 16.60
CA ARG A 92 -7.08 -24.08 16.82
C ARG A 92 -6.92 -22.89 15.86
N ALA A 93 -5.73 -22.67 15.34
CA ALA A 93 -5.45 -21.60 14.39
C ALA A 93 -4.15 -21.89 13.62
N GLN A 94 -4.06 -21.37 12.40
CA GLN A 94 -2.88 -21.52 11.54
C GLN A 94 -2.38 -20.15 11.08
N LEU A 95 -1.10 -19.88 11.35
CA LEU A 95 -0.39 -18.66 10.98
C LEU A 95 1.00 -19.08 10.47
N PRO A 96 1.16 -19.60 9.24
CA PRO A 96 2.42 -20.20 8.79
C PRO A 96 3.62 -19.26 9.00
N PRO A 97 4.77 -19.75 9.55
CA PRO A 97 5.11 -21.14 9.88
C PRO A 97 4.68 -21.59 11.30
N TRP A 98 3.67 -20.99 11.91
CA TRP A 98 3.19 -21.29 13.25
C TRP A 98 1.80 -21.95 13.22
N LYS A 99 1.58 -22.89 14.13
CA LYS A 99 0.27 -23.52 14.40
C LYS A 99 -0.08 -23.37 15.86
N LYS A 100 -1.28 -22.87 16.16
CA LYS A 100 -1.81 -22.88 17.52
C LYS A 100 -2.44 -24.23 17.80
N VAL A 101 -1.92 -24.91 18.81
CA VAL A 101 -2.30 -26.27 19.18
C VAL A 101 -2.66 -26.35 20.65
N ARG A 102 -3.54 -27.30 20.96
CA ARG A 102 -3.78 -27.79 22.31
C ARG A 102 -3.12 -29.15 22.44
N ILE A 103 -2.25 -29.30 23.43
CA ILE A 103 -1.46 -30.50 23.68
C ILE A 103 -1.94 -31.12 24.99
N ARG A 104 -2.32 -32.39 24.98
CA ARG A 104 -2.56 -33.17 26.18
C ARG A 104 -1.23 -33.62 26.76
N LEU A 105 -0.92 -33.22 27.99
CA LEU A 105 0.28 -33.58 28.71
C LEU A 105 0.16 -34.99 29.32
N GLU A 106 1.28 -35.59 29.69
CA GLU A 106 1.33 -36.94 30.27
C GLU A 106 0.58 -37.07 31.60
N ASP A 107 0.46 -35.99 32.37
CA ASP A 107 -0.32 -35.94 33.61
C ASP A 107 -1.85 -35.82 33.38
N GLY A 108 -2.29 -35.81 32.12
CA GLY A 108 -3.69 -35.69 31.72
C GLY A 108 -4.20 -34.26 31.61
N SER A 109 -3.41 -33.25 31.98
CA SER A 109 -3.76 -31.83 31.78
C SER A 109 -3.56 -31.41 30.31
N ALA A 110 -4.05 -30.22 29.94
CA ALA A 110 -3.90 -29.69 28.58
C ALA A 110 -3.16 -28.36 28.60
N ALA A 111 -2.13 -28.24 27.76
CA ALA A 111 -1.40 -27.01 27.51
C ALA A 111 -1.76 -26.45 26.12
N GLU A 112 -2.06 -25.16 26.04
CA GLU A 112 -2.31 -24.47 24.77
C GLU A 112 -1.11 -23.59 24.43
N GLY A 113 -0.80 -23.48 23.15
CA GLY A 113 0.22 -22.56 22.63
C GLY A 113 0.49 -22.80 21.16
N TRP A 114 1.51 -22.14 20.64
CA TRP A 114 1.95 -22.18 19.26
C TRP A 114 3.13 -23.13 19.13
N ILE A 115 3.16 -23.89 18.05
CA ILE A 115 4.30 -24.70 17.64
C ILE A 115 4.78 -24.20 16.28
N TYR A 116 6.09 -24.26 16.08
CA TYR A 116 6.72 -23.91 14.81
C TYR A 116 6.69 -25.12 13.89
N THR A 117 6.18 -24.98 12.66
CA THR A 117 5.93 -26.09 11.73
C THR A 117 7.13 -26.47 10.86
N SER A 118 8.35 -26.05 11.20
CA SER A 118 9.56 -26.56 10.55
C SER A 118 10.54 -27.07 11.60
N ASP A 119 10.55 -28.37 11.82
CA ASP A 119 11.61 -29.03 12.57
C ASP A 119 12.73 -29.46 11.62
N ARG A 120 13.97 -29.03 11.92
CA ARG A 120 15.15 -29.86 11.66
C ARG A 120 15.85 -30.11 13.00
N PRO A 121 16.29 -31.34 13.31
CA PRO A 121 16.72 -31.70 14.67
C PRO A 121 18.06 -31.08 15.05
N ALA A 122 18.22 -30.85 16.36
CA ALA A 122 19.40 -30.30 17.00
C ALA A 122 20.59 -31.29 17.06
N GLY A 123 21.83 -30.78 16.91
CA GLY A 123 23.02 -31.46 17.39
C GLY A 123 24.37 -30.98 16.81
N GLY A 124 25.19 -30.34 17.66
CA GLY A 124 26.67 -30.16 17.56
C GLY A 124 27.16 -29.16 16.52
N GLY A 125 28.16 -28.31 16.73
CA GLY A 125 29.20 -28.17 17.75
C GLY A 125 30.27 -27.27 17.10
N ASP A 126 30.80 -26.33 17.87
CA ASP A 126 31.78 -25.29 17.53
C ASP A 126 32.94 -25.73 16.60
N THR A 127 33.26 -24.95 15.56
CA THR A 127 34.62 -24.51 15.18
C THR A 127 34.64 -23.75 13.83
N GLY A 128 35.08 -22.49 13.87
CA GLY A 128 36.04 -21.88 12.93
C GLY A 128 35.67 -21.66 11.45
N GLY A 129 35.58 -20.39 11.07
CA GLY A 129 36.22 -19.84 9.86
C GLY A 129 35.51 -19.97 8.49
N GLU A 130 35.47 -18.82 7.81
CA GLU A 130 35.27 -18.59 6.37
C GLU A 130 33.84 -18.37 5.82
N ASP A 131 33.82 -17.41 4.89
CA ASP A 131 32.71 -16.77 4.19
C ASP A 131 31.72 -17.76 3.56
N VAL A 132 30.43 -17.56 3.84
CA VAL A 132 29.34 -17.92 2.91
C VAL A 132 28.20 -16.90 3.03
N SER A 133 28.03 -16.12 1.97
CA SER A 133 26.87 -15.27 1.67
C SER A 133 25.55 -16.06 1.62
N GLY A 134 24.53 -15.59 2.35
CA GLY A 134 23.14 -16.08 2.34
C GLY A 134 22.19 -15.13 3.10
N PRO A 135 20.89 -15.09 2.75
CA PRO A 135 20.16 -13.85 2.52
C PRO A 135 19.52 -13.25 3.78
N GLY A 136 19.82 -11.98 4.03
CA GLY A 136 19.11 -11.19 5.03
C GLY A 136 19.66 -9.77 5.07
N SER A 137 19.07 -8.84 4.30
CA SER A 137 19.05 -7.40 4.59
C SER A 137 18.41 -6.58 3.45
N ASP A 138 17.09 -6.60 3.24
CA ASP A 138 16.46 -5.64 2.29
C ASP A 138 15.71 -4.50 3.00
N ALA A 139 15.05 -4.72 4.15
CA ALA A 139 14.28 -3.64 4.82
C ALA A 139 15.13 -2.48 5.35
N GLY A 140 16.41 -2.75 5.69
CA GLY A 140 17.33 -1.74 6.22
C GLY A 140 18.03 -0.91 5.15
N ASP A 141 18.09 -1.37 3.91
CA ASP A 141 18.90 -0.74 2.87
C ASP A 141 18.09 0.20 1.95
N GLU A 142 16.75 0.18 2.05
CA GLU A 142 15.87 1.03 1.24
C GLU A 142 15.39 2.32 1.94
N LEU A 143 15.56 2.43 3.25
CA LEU A 143 15.07 3.58 4.03
C LEU A 143 16.05 4.77 3.95
N SER A 144 15.53 5.99 3.73
CA SER A 144 16.23 7.27 3.62
C SER A 144 15.70 8.25 4.67
N LEU A 145 16.50 8.56 5.68
CA LEU A 145 16.07 9.38 6.83
C LEU A 145 16.76 10.75 6.91
N GLY A 146 17.81 10.98 6.12
CA GLY A 146 18.61 12.21 6.17
C GLY A 146 19.10 12.51 7.60
N PRO A 147 18.77 13.66 8.21
CA PRO A 147 19.19 13.99 9.57
C PRO A 147 18.59 13.06 10.64
N ASN A 148 17.57 12.27 10.31
CA ASN A 148 16.88 11.33 11.21
C ASN A 148 17.49 9.93 11.21
N GLU A 149 18.62 9.73 10.53
CA GLU A 149 19.33 8.44 10.41
C GLU A 149 19.64 7.79 11.77
N ILE A 150 19.86 8.61 12.79
CA ILE A 150 20.05 8.17 14.19
C ILE A 150 18.90 7.32 14.74
N TYR A 151 17.70 7.40 14.14
CA TYR A 151 16.50 6.65 14.55
C TYR A 151 16.28 5.36 13.74
N ARG A 152 17.16 5.03 12.78
CA ARG A 152 16.99 3.83 11.92
C ARG A 152 16.81 2.56 12.72
N ALA A 153 17.65 2.32 13.73
CA ALA A 153 17.58 1.10 14.54
C ALA A 153 16.22 0.97 15.26
N SER A 154 15.70 2.09 15.78
CA SER A 154 14.39 2.14 16.42
C SER A 154 13.24 1.88 15.43
N LEU A 155 13.32 2.41 14.21
CA LEU A 155 12.35 2.16 13.14
C LEU A 155 12.38 0.69 12.66
N LEU A 156 13.57 0.10 12.48
CA LEU A 156 13.72 -1.32 12.13
C LEU A 156 13.19 -2.23 13.23
N LYS A 157 13.42 -1.88 14.49
CA LYS A 157 12.86 -2.60 15.64
C LYS A 157 11.34 -2.51 15.67
N ALA A 158 10.79 -1.32 15.45
CA ALA A 158 9.35 -1.11 15.39
C ALA A 158 8.73 -1.93 14.24
N HIS A 159 9.33 -1.88 13.04
CA HIS A 159 8.96 -2.71 11.90
C HIS A 159 8.98 -4.21 12.26
N GLY A 160 10.05 -4.70 12.90
CA GLY A 160 10.14 -6.10 13.30
C GLY A 160 9.09 -6.55 14.34
N ILE A 161 8.49 -5.60 15.08
CA ILE A 161 7.44 -5.88 16.07
C ILE A 161 6.05 -5.83 15.42
N THR A 162 5.82 -4.88 14.51
CA THR A 162 4.47 -4.57 14.01
C THR A 162 4.22 -5.02 12.58
N ASP A 163 5.27 -5.39 11.86
CA ASP A 163 5.27 -5.70 10.42
C ASP A 163 4.77 -4.53 9.55
N ILE A 164 4.89 -3.29 10.04
CA ILE A 164 4.60 -2.08 9.26
C ILE A 164 5.88 -1.63 8.56
N ASP A 165 5.82 -1.33 7.27
CA ASP A 165 6.93 -0.77 6.50
C ASP A 165 7.65 0.38 7.24
N THR A 166 8.99 0.36 7.17
CA THR A 166 9.83 1.33 7.88
C THR A 166 9.66 2.76 7.35
N ALA A 167 9.35 2.94 6.07
CA ALA A 167 9.10 4.25 5.48
C ALA A 167 7.71 4.78 5.87
N ALA A 168 6.71 3.90 5.97
CA ALA A 168 5.40 4.20 6.55
C ALA A 168 5.50 4.66 8.01
N LEU A 169 6.27 3.93 8.84
CA LEU A 169 6.57 4.34 10.21
C LEU A 169 7.29 5.68 10.25
N ALA A 170 8.31 5.89 9.40
CA ALA A 170 9.03 7.16 9.35
C ALA A 170 8.11 8.35 9.00
N ALA A 171 7.15 8.17 8.08
CA ALA A 171 6.16 9.20 7.76
C ALA A 171 5.23 9.51 8.94
N LEU A 172 4.81 8.49 9.69
CA LEU A 172 4.03 8.67 10.91
C LEU A 172 4.81 9.49 11.95
N ILE A 173 6.07 9.13 12.22
CA ILE A 173 6.91 9.86 13.17
C ILE A 173 7.18 11.29 12.68
N ASP A 174 7.40 11.48 11.38
CA ASP A 174 7.62 12.80 10.80
C ASP A 174 6.40 13.71 10.93
N ALA A 175 5.17 13.18 10.86
CA ALA A 175 3.98 13.98 11.07
C ALA A 175 3.89 14.49 12.53
N GLU A 176 4.20 13.64 13.50
CA GLU A 176 4.05 13.92 14.93
C GLU A 176 5.20 14.73 15.54
N ALA A 177 6.44 14.45 15.11
CA ALA A 177 7.61 14.98 15.79
C ALA A 177 7.74 16.49 15.58
N ALA A 178 8.08 17.24 16.64
CA ALA A 178 8.65 18.58 16.44
C ALA A 178 10.04 18.44 15.79
N LYS A 179 10.46 19.43 15.01
CA LYS A 179 11.75 19.40 14.30
C LYS A 179 12.70 20.44 14.85
N LEU A 180 13.97 20.06 15.03
CA LEU A 180 15.08 20.97 15.35
C LEU A 180 15.49 21.79 14.12
N PRO A 181 16.24 22.90 14.29
CA PRO A 181 16.92 23.56 13.17
C PRO A 181 17.81 22.54 12.44
N GLY A 182 17.50 22.25 11.18
CA GLY A 182 18.14 21.19 10.39
C GLY A 182 17.25 19.99 10.07
N GLY A 183 16.01 19.95 10.55
CA GLY A 183 15.01 18.94 10.15
C GLY A 183 15.09 17.62 10.92
N GLN A 184 15.99 17.50 11.90
CA GLN A 184 16.03 16.36 12.81
C GLN A 184 14.81 16.36 13.74
N TRP A 185 14.20 15.21 13.96
CA TRP A 185 13.12 15.01 14.91
C TRP A 185 13.62 15.25 16.34
N ASN A 186 12.87 16.04 17.10
CA ASN A 186 13.23 16.43 18.45
C ASN A 186 12.63 15.44 19.46
N SER A 187 13.44 14.49 19.92
CA SER A 187 13.02 13.52 20.95
C SER A 187 12.69 14.15 22.30
N ASN A 188 13.13 15.39 22.54
CA ASN A 188 12.88 16.14 23.77
C ASN A 188 11.69 17.11 23.64
N SER A 189 10.89 16.99 22.58
CA SER A 189 9.73 17.86 22.34
C SER A 189 8.68 17.73 23.44
N LYS A 190 8.07 18.86 23.82
CA LYS A 190 6.95 18.93 24.75
C LYS A 190 5.95 19.97 24.28
N ALA A 191 4.66 19.61 24.26
CA ALA A 191 3.60 20.54 23.91
C ALA A 191 3.41 21.61 24.98
N GLY A 192 3.12 22.85 24.57
CA GLY A 192 2.88 23.97 25.48
C GLY A 192 1.48 23.98 26.12
N THR A 193 0.53 23.22 25.55
CA THR A 193 -0.90 23.28 25.88
C THR A 193 -1.48 21.94 26.35
N SER A 194 -0.70 20.85 26.30
CA SER A 194 -1.15 19.51 26.68
C SER A 194 -0.03 18.73 27.37
N SER A 195 -0.32 17.49 27.80
CA SER A 195 0.68 16.59 28.36
C SER A 195 1.51 15.86 27.28
N ALA A 196 1.28 16.15 25.99
CA ALA A 196 1.99 15.52 24.88
C ALA A 196 3.51 15.77 24.95
N ALA A 197 4.29 14.70 24.79
CA ALA A 197 5.74 14.74 24.88
C ALA A 197 6.41 13.66 24.01
N GLY A 198 7.68 13.90 23.68
CA GLY A 198 8.53 12.97 22.93
C GLY A 198 8.38 13.08 21.41
N LEU A 199 8.99 12.13 20.69
CA LEU A 199 8.93 12.07 19.22
C LEU A 199 7.50 11.95 18.68
N THR A 200 6.61 11.29 19.42
CA THR A 200 5.28 10.87 18.95
C THR A 200 4.14 11.52 19.71
N GLN A 201 4.47 12.56 20.49
CA GLN A 201 3.52 13.44 21.20
C GLN A 201 2.46 12.70 22.04
N PHE A 202 2.81 11.54 22.63
CA PHE A 202 1.90 10.78 23.49
C PHE A 202 1.44 11.60 24.70
N LEU A 203 0.13 11.59 24.97
CA LEU A 203 -0.47 12.11 26.20
C LEU A 203 -0.17 11.20 27.40
N ASP A 204 -0.18 11.76 28.61
CA ASP A 204 0.07 11.01 29.86
C ASP A 204 -0.85 9.78 29.99
N SER A 205 -2.15 9.96 29.72
CA SER A 205 -3.16 8.91 29.85
C SER A 205 -2.97 7.79 28.81
N THR A 206 -2.72 8.15 27.56
CA THR A 206 -2.48 7.19 26.47
C THR A 206 -1.19 6.42 26.72
N TRP A 207 -0.13 7.11 27.14
CA TRP A 207 1.15 6.47 27.46
C TRP A 207 1.04 5.48 28.62
N ILE A 208 0.33 5.86 29.69
CA ILE A 208 0.08 4.97 30.82
C ILE A 208 -0.75 3.75 30.38
N SER A 209 -1.81 3.95 29.60
CA SER A 209 -2.63 2.85 29.06
C SER A 209 -1.81 1.90 28.18
N HIS A 210 -0.91 2.44 27.35
CA HIS A 210 0.03 1.64 26.54
C HIS A 210 1.02 0.89 27.42
N ALA A 211 1.54 1.53 28.47
CA ALA A 211 2.50 0.95 29.38
C ALA A 211 1.90 -0.21 30.20
N ILE A 212 0.63 -0.16 30.59
CA ILE A 212 -0.03 -1.26 31.32
C ILE A 212 -0.52 -2.40 30.41
N ASN A 213 -0.54 -2.19 29.09
CA ASN A 213 -0.90 -3.22 28.13
C ASN A 213 0.21 -4.28 28.06
N ARG A 214 -0.09 -5.51 28.50
CA ARG A 214 0.88 -6.62 28.59
C ARG A 214 1.56 -6.99 27.27
N LYS A 215 0.97 -6.60 26.13
CA LYS A 215 1.48 -6.88 24.79
C LYS A 215 2.56 -5.91 24.30
N THR A 216 2.83 -4.84 25.05
CA THR A 216 3.75 -3.78 24.58
C THR A 216 5.16 -3.97 25.08
N LEU A 217 6.15 -3.59 24.28
CA LEU A 217 7.54 -3.49 24.72
C LEU A 217 7.67 -2.54 25.92
N LEU A 218 6.89 -1.45 25.91
CA LEU A 218 6.87 -0.48 27.01
C LEU A 218 6.48 -1.12 28.35
N ASN A 219 5.50 -2.04 28.37
CA ASN A 219 5.14 -2.79 29.57
C ASN A 219 6.30 -3.65 30.09
N GLN A 220 6.95 -4.38 29.19
CA GLN A 220 8.08 -5.26 29.54
C GLN A 220 9.22 -4.44 30.17
N VAL A 221 9.57 -3.32 29.55
CA VAL A 221 10.62 -2.41 30.06
C VAL A 221 10.21 -1.78 31.39
N CYS A 222 8.96 -1.33 31.51
CA CYS A 222 8.45 -0.74 32.76
C CYS A 222 8.42 -1.74 33.91
N LYS A 223 8.12 -3.03 33.66
CA LYS A 223 8.20 -4.08 34.68
C LYS A 223 9.64 -4.34 35.11
N ALA A 224 10.56 -4.48 34.14
CA ALA A 224 11.97 -4.70 34.43
C ALA A 224 12.58 -3.55 35.25
N ARG A 225 12.12 -2.31 35.04
CA ARG A 225 12.54 -1.12 35.79
C ARG A 225 11.75 -0.87 37.08
N GLY A 226 10.76 -1.71 37.41
CA GLY A 226 9.92 -1.55 38.60
C GLY A 226 8.97 -0.35 38.55
N PHE A 227 8.66 0.16 37.36
CA PHE A 227 7.69 1.24 37.15
C PHE A 227 6.26 0.72 37.08
N ILE A 228 6.10 -0.54 36.66
CA ILE A 228 4.84 -1.29 36.66
C ILE A 228 4.99 -2.53 37.53
N SER A 229 3.99 -2.78 38.37
CA SER A 229 3.96 -3.93 39.27
C SER A 229 3.68 -5.24 38.53
N ALA A 230 3.86 -6.38 39.22
CA ALA A 230 3.47 -7.69 38.68
C ALA A 230 1.96 -7.76 38.33
N ALA A 231 1.12 -6.98 39.01
CA ALA A 231 -0.32 -6.88 38.73
C ALA A 231 -0.63 -6.07 37.45
N ASN A 232 0.36 -5.38 36.85
CA ASN A 232 0.24 -4.37 35.79
C ASN A 232 -0.32 -3.02 36.22
N ASP A 233 -0.24 -2.70 37.51
CA ASP A 233 -0.54 -1.36 37.99
C ASP A 233 0.69 -0.47 37.96
N VAL A 234 0.50 0.81 37.62
CA VAL A 234 1.55 1.83 37.71
C VAL A 234 1.97 1.99 39.17
N VAL A 235 3.26 1.84 39.44
CA VAL A 235 3.82 2.12 40.76
C VAL A 235 3.81 3.64 40.97
N ALA A 236 2.96 4.13 41.87
CA ALA A 236 2.69 5.56 42.03
C ALA A 236 3.96 6.41 42.20
N ALA A 237 4.93 5.95 42.99
CA ALA A 237 6.20 6.63 43.22
C ALA A 237 7.13 6.69 41.98
N ARG A 238 6.86 5.88 40.96
CA ARG A 238 7.62 5.80 39.70
C ARG A 238 6.87 6.35 38.49
N LYS A 239 5.66 6.89 38.69
CA LYS A 239 4.81 7.41 37.61
C LYS A 239 5.54 8.43 36.72
N GLN A 240 6.30 9.36 37.31
CA GLN A 240 7.04 10.34 36.53
C GLN A 240 8.14 9.68 35.68
N ALA A 241 8.91 8.75 36.26
CA ALA A 241 9.94 8.02 35.53
C ALA A 241 9.37 7.19 34.37
N LEU A 242 8.15 6.66 34.50
CA LEU A 242 7.41 6.02 33.41
C LEU A 242 7.05 7.02 32.31
N LEU A 243 6.51 8.19 32.68
CA LEU A 243 6.14 9.25 31.74
C LEU A 243 7.34 9.83 30.99
N ASP A 244 8.51 9.88 31.64
CA ASP A 244 9.76 10.37 31.06
C ASP A 244 10.31 9.42 29.97
N LEU A 245 9.86 8.16 29.92
CA LEU A 245 10.20 7.24 28.82
C LEU A 245 9.66 7.70 27.46
N ARG A 246 8.76 8.69 27.39
CA ARG A 246 8.37 9.31 26.11
C ARG A 246 9.52 10.04 25.43
N PHE A 247 10.54 10.45 26.19
CA PHE A 247 11.74 11.08 25.66
C PHE A 247 12.80 10.06 25.21
N ASP A 248 12.60 8.77 25.52
CA ASP A 248 13.40 7.68 24.97
C ASP A 248 12.99 7.42 23.52
N PRO A 249 13.86 7.67 22.52
CA PRO A 249 13.47 7.59 21.12
C PRO A 249 13.00 6.21 20.69
N GLU A 250 13.62 5.15 21.21
CA GLU A 250 13.27 3.78 20.85
C GLU A 250 11.89 3.43 21.39
N LEU A 251 11.66 3.68 22.68
CA LEU A 251 10.37 3.38 23.30
C LEU A 251 9.26 4.24 22.71
N ALA A 252 9.52 5.50 22.36
CA ALA A 252 8.53 6.38 21.74
C ALA A 252 8.12 5.91 20.34
N ILE A 253 9.08 5.53 19.48
CA ILE A 253 8.83 5.04 18.12
C ILE A 253 8.13 3.68 18.15
N VAL A 254 8.65 2.73 18.93
CA VAL A 254 8.04 1.39 19.06
C VAL A 254 6.62 1.50 19.62
N SER A 255 6.40 2.33 20.65
CA SER A 255 5.07 2.50 21.22
C SER A 255 4.07 3.10 20.23
N ALA A 256 4.49 4.05 19.38
CA ALA A 256 3.61 4.60 18.35
C ALA A 256 3.27 3.55 17.28
N ALA A 257 4.24 2.74 16.88
CA ALA A 257 3.99 1.64 15.94
C ALA A 257 3.03 0.60 16.53
N GLU A 258 3.24 0.15 17.77
CA GLU A 258 2.38 -0.82 18.45
C GLU A 258 0.97 -0.26 18.66
N TYR A 259 0.86 0.97 19.17
CA TYR A 259 -0.41 1.64 19.38
C TYR A 259 -1.18 1.81 18.06
N GLY A 260 -0.49 2.22 17.00
CA GLY A 260 -1.01 2.27 15.65
C GLY A 260 -1.52 0.93 15.15
N SER A 261 -0.71 -0.12 15.28
CA SER A 261 -1.07 -1.49 14.86
C SER A 261 -2.29 -2.02 15.61
N PHE A 262 -2.39 -1.82 16.93
CA PHE A 262 -3.55 -2.23 17.72
C PHE A 262 -4.83 -1.51 17.28
N ASN A 263 -4.75 -0.20 17.06
CA ASN A 263 -5.90 0.56 16.62
C ASN A 263 -6.32 0.19 15.20
N LEU A 264 -5.37 0.02 14.28
CA LEU A 264 -5.64 -0.47 12.94
C LEU A 264 -6.33 -1.84 12.98
N GLY A 265 -5.84 -2.77 13.79
CA GLY A 265 -6.47 -4.07 13.99
C GLY A 265 -7.91 -3.97 14.51
N ALA A 266 -8.21 -3.01 15.39
CA ALA A 266 -9.56 -2.75 15.86
C ALA A 266 -10.47 -2.16 14.75
N LEU A 267 -9.94 -1.26 13.92
CA LEU A 267 -10.67 -0.72 12.77
C LEU A 267 -10.96 -1.81 11.71
N ILE A 268 -10.02 -2.73 11.50
CA ILE A 268 -10.18 -3.88 10.62
C ILE A 268 -11.25 -4.84 11.17
N ALA A 269 -11.18 -5.17 12.46
CA ALA A 269 -12.16 -6.05 13.11
C ALA A 269 -13.59 -5.50 13.05
N GLU A 270 -13.74 -4.19 13.01
CA GLU A 270 -15.03 -3.51 12.85
C GLU A 270 -15.47 -3.36 11.39
N GLY A 271 -14.63 -3.77 10.42
CA GLY A 271 -14.89 -3.65 8.99
C GLY A 271 -14.81 -2.22 8.44
N LEU A 272 -14.17 -1.30 9.19
CA LEU A 272 -13.95 0.08 8.76
C LEU A 272 -12.72 0.24 7.89
N VAL A 273 -11.79 -0.71 7.97
CA VAL A 273 -10.56 -0.78 7.20
C VAL A 273 -10.40 -2.20 6.67
N ASP A 274 -10.03 -2.34 5.40
CA ASP A 274 -9.80 -3.65 4.78
C ASP A 274 -8.44 -4.22 5.27
N ASP A 275 -8.36 -5.52 5.57
CA ASP A 275 -7.15 -6.15 6.13
C ASP A 275 -6.02 -6.29 5.09
N GLN A 276 -6.33 -6.10 3.81
CA GLN A 276 -5.43 -6.23 2.66
C GLN A 276 -5.03 -4.87 2.05
N ILE A 277 -5.26 -3.75 2.76
CA ILE A 277 -4.68 -2.47 2.34
C ILE A 277 -3.15 -2.49 2.44
N GLY A 278 -2.47 -1.79 1.52
CA GLY A 278 -1.00 -1.69 1.55
C GLY A 278 -0.51 -0.82 2.70
N ASP A 279 0.75 -1.00 3.11
CA ASP A 279 1.30 -0.35 4.31
C ASP A 279 1.31 1.19 4.23
N ASP A 280 1.43 1.76 3.04
CA ASP A 280 1.31 3.22 2.83
C ASP A 280 -0.09 3.74 3.19
N GLU A 281 -1.11 2.95 2.87
CA GLU A 281 -2.50 3.26 3.21
C GLU A 281 -2.77 2.96 4.70
N LYS A 282 -2.17 1.89 5.25
CA LYS A 282 -2.22 1.61 6.70
C LYS A 282 -1.70 2.80 7.51
N ALA A 283 -0.63 3.46 7.06
CA ALA A 283 -0.06 4.62 7.73
C ALA A 283 -1.10 5.75 7.93
N ARG A 284 -2.02 5.95 6.99
CA ARG A 284 -3.08 6.97 7.07
C ARG A 284 -4.08 6.64 8.17
N PHE A 285 -4.55 5.38 8.21
CA PHE A 285 -5.49 4.93 9.25
C PHE A 285 -4.84 4.88 10.64
N ILE A 286 -3.56 4.50 10.70
CA ILE A 286 -2.77 4.55 11.92
C ILE A 286 -2.69 6.00 12.43
N TYR A 287 -2.38 6.97 11.55
CA TYR A 287 -2.33 8.37 11.94
C TYR A 287 -3.70 8.86 12.43
N ILE A 288 -4.79 8.58 11.72
CA ILE A 288 -6.15 8.99 12.16
C ILE A 288 -6.44 8.43 13.56
N ALA A 289 -6.15 7.16 13.81
CA ALA A 289 -6.37 6.55 15.12
C ALA A 289 -5.42 7.05 16.20
N HIS A 290 -4.20 7.47 15.84
CA HIS A 290 -3.27 8.12 16.75
C HIS A 290 -3.75 9.52 17.14
N HIS A 291 -4.16 10.31 16.15
CA HIS A 291 -4.61 11.68 16.31
C HIS A 291 -5.98 11.81 17.00
N GLU A 292 -6.97 11.04 16.55
CA GLU A 292 -8.36 11.11 17.07
C GLU A 292 -8.58 10.16 18.27
N GLY A 293 -7.66 9.23 18.52
CA GLY A 293 -7.93 8.04 19.31
C GLY A 293 -8.83 7.04 18.58
N LEU A 294 -8.91 5.80 19.08
CA LEU A 294 -9.68 4.74 18.41
C LEU A 294 -11.16 5.10 18.21
N GLY A 295 -11.84 5.56 19.26
CA GLY A 295 -13.26 5.93 19.18
C GLY A 295 -13.52 7.11 18.24
N GLY A 296 -12.64 8.12 18.26
CA GLY A 296 -12.71 9.26 17.34
C GLY A 296 -12.48 8.85 15.90
N ALA A 297 -11.50 7.98 15.64
CA ALA A 297 -11.23 7.41 14.32
C ALA A 297 -12.41 6.59 13.79
N GLN A 298 -13.02 5.74 14.62
CA GLN A 298 -14.23 5.00 14.25
C GLN A 298 -15.37 5.94 13.86
N ALA A 299 -15.62 6.98 14.67
CA ALA A 299 -16.65 7.97 14.38
C ALA A 299 -16.32 8.81 13.13
N PHE A 300 -15.04 9.12 12.91
CA PHE A 300 -14.56 9.80 11.71
C PHE A 300 -14.78 8.94 10.46
N LEU A 301 -14.41 7.66 10.47
CA LEU A 301 -14.57 6.77 9.31
C LEU A 301 -16.04 6.47 9.01
N LYS A 302 -16.88 6.30 10.05
CA LYS A 302 -18.33 6.14 9.92
C LYS A 302 -19.09 7.41 9.55
N GLN A 303 -18.41 8.56 9.53
CA GLN A 303 -19.01 9.88 9.30
C GLN A 303 -20.07 10.26 10.34
N THR A 304 -19.91 9.78 11.57
CA THR A 304 -20.81 10.09 12.70
C THR A 304 -20.21 11.12 13.66
N ALA A 305 -18.91 11.42 13.55
CA ALA A 305 -18.25 12.45 14.34
C ALA A 305 -18.76 13.86 13.98
N SER A 306 -18.88 14.71 14.99
CA SER A 306 -19.16 16.14 14.84
C SER A 306 -18.01 16.94 15.44
N TYR A 307 -17.52 17.94 14.71
CA TYR A 307 -16.39 18.78 15.12
C TYR A 307 -16.84 20.23 15.20
N THR A 308 -16.35 20.92 16.22
CA THR A 308 -16.61 22.35 16.42
C THR A 308 -15.53 23.19 15.77
N PHE A 309 -15.81 24.49 15.63
CA PHE A 309 -14.79 25.45 15.22
C PHE A 309 -13.57 25.41 16.15
N SER A 310 -13.79 25.29 17.46
CA SER A 310 -12.71 25.27 18.45
C SER A 310 -11.80 24.06 18.31
N ASP A 311 -12.34 22.90 17.91
CA ASP A 311 -11.54 21.71 17.65
C ASP A 311 -10.56 21.98 16.50
N LEU A 312 -11.04 22.59 15.41
CA LEU A 312 -10.19 22.97 14.29
C LEU A 312 -9.19 24.09 14.65
N VAL A 313 -9.61 25.09 15.44
CA VAL A 313 -8.72 26.15 15.95
C VAL A 313 -7.56 25.57 16.75
N THR A 314 -7.80 24.52 17.52
CA THR A 314 -6.75 23.87 18.33
C THR A 314 -5.67 23.26 17.45
N GLN A 315 -6.04 22.77 16.27
CA GLN A 315 -5.12 22.10 15.34
C GLN A 315 -4.32 23.07 14.48
N ILE A 316 -5.00 24.07 13.90
CA ILE A 316 -4.40 24.93 12.86
C ILE A 316 -4.43 26.43 13.17
N GLY A 317 -4.90 26.80 14.36
CA GLY A 317 -5.07 28.19 14.77
C GLY A 317 -6.28 28.87 14.13
N ARG A 318 -6.70 29.97 14.74
CA ARG A 318 -8.00 30.61 14.46
C ARG A 318 -8.18 31.05 13.01
N SER A 319 -7.16 31.65 12.42
CA SER A 319 -7.24 32.18 11.06
C SER A 319 -7.41 31.07 10.02
N LYS A 320 -6.62 29.99 10.10
CA LYS A 320 -6.73 28.86 9.16
C LYS A 320 -8.04 28.11 9.36
N ALA A 321 -8.46 27.89 10.61
CA ALA A 321 -9.74 27.27 10.90
C ALA A 321 -10.91 28.04 10.28
N GLN A 322 -10.89 29.38 10.32
CA GLN A 322 -11.94 30.20 9.71
C GLN A 322 -12.00 29.99 8.21
N ALA A 323 -10.84 29.97 7.53
CA ALA A 323 -10.79 29.73 6.08
C ALA A 323 -11.39 28.36 5.70
N TYR A 324 -11.11 27.31 6.47
CA TYR A 324 -11.70 25.98 6.25
C TYR A 324 -13.22 25.97 6.48
N VAL A 325 -13.71 26.66 7.51
CA VAL A 325 -15.16 26.78 7.78
C VAL A 325 -15.88 27.59 6.72
N ASP A 326 -15.29 28.70 6.27
CA ASP A 326 -15.85 29.52 5.21
C ASP A 326 -15.94 28.72 3.90
N ALA A 327 -14.88 27.98 3.55
CA ALA A 327 -14.86 27.09 2.38
C ALA A 327 -15.89 25.94 2.48
N ALA A 328 -16.18 25.47 3.70
CA ALA A 328 -17.21 24.48 3.97
C ALA A 328 -18.64 25.06 4.04
N GLY A 329 -18.83 26.36 3.78
CA GLY A 329 -20.13 27.02 3.85
C GLY A 329 -20.68 27.15 5.28
N GLY A 330 -19.79 27.30 6.26
CA GLY A 330 -20.13 27.40 7.69
C GLY A 330 -20.20 26.06 8.42
N ASP A 331 -20.00 24.94 7.72
CA ASP A 331 -20.04 23.59 8.29
C ASP A 331 -18.70 23.20 8.93
N THR A 332 -18.67 23.22 10.26
CA THR A 332 -17.48 22.97 11.08
C THR A 332 -17.00 21.52 11.03
N THR A 333 -17.92 20.55 10.97
CA THR A 333 -17.58 19.13 10.83
C THR A 333 -16.94 18.85 9.48
N ARG A 334 -17.54 19.36 8.40
CA ARG A 334 -16.98 19.22 7.05
C ARG A 334 -15.62 19.89 6.93
N ALA A 335 -15.48 21.10 7.48
CA ALA A 335 -14.21 21.83 7.53
C ALA A 335 -13.10 21.02 8.22
N TYR A 336 -13.38 20.44 9.39
CA TYR A 336 -12.42 19.61 10.11
C TYR A 336 -12.04 18.36 9.32
N ARG A 337 -13.02 17.68 8.72
CA ARG A 337 -12.77 16.48 7.89
C ARG A 337 -11.92 16.78 6.66
N THR A 338 -12.21 17.88 5.97
CA THR A 338 -11.39 18.33 4.84
C THR A 338 -9.97 18.61 5.31
N TRP A 339 -9.81 19.37 6.39
CA TRP A 339 -8.49 19.64 6.96
C TRP A 339 -7.72 18.36 7.32
N LEU A 340 -8.34 17.40 8.01
CA LEU A 340 -7.64 16.19 8.44
C LEU A 340 -7.21 15.34 7.23
N ASN A 341 -8.04 15.24 6.19
CA ASN A 341 -7.66 14.56 4.96
C ASN A 341 -6.53 15.30 4.22
N ASP A 342 -6.59 16.63 4.10
CA ASP A 342 -5.52 17.44 3.50
C ASP A 342 -4.20 17.26 4.27
N TYR A 343 -4.29 17.21 5.61
CA TYR A 343 -3.14 16.99 6.48
C TYR A 343 -2.52 15.62 6.21
N LEU A 344 -3.34 14.56 6.16
CA LEU A 344 -2.89 13.21 5.83
C LEU A 344 -2.19 13.16 4.46
N ASP A 345 -2.79 13.76 3.44
CA ASP A 345 -2.24 13.75 2.08
C ASP A 345 -0.88 14.46 1.99
N SER A 346 -0.66 15.49 2.80
CA SER A 346 0.56 16.30 2.77
C SER A 346 1.65 15.84 3.75
N HIS A 347 1.28 15.16 4.84
CA HIS A 347 2.20 14.80 5.92
C HIS A 347 2.47 13.30 6.03
N ILE A 348 1.53 12.43 5.61
CA ILE A 348 1.72 10.98 5.60
C ILE A 348 2.16 10.55 4.20
N VAL A 349 3.45 10.77 3.92
CA VAL A 349 4.07 10.49 2.62
C VAL A 349 5.23 9.49 2.79
N PRO A 350 4.96 8.18 2.92
CA PRO A 350 5.99 7.14 3.11
C PRO A 350 7.08 7.16 2.03
N ALA A 351 6.72 7.49 0.79
CA ALA A 351 7.66 7.62 -0.32
C ALA A 351 8.81 8.62 -0.06
N LYS A 352 8.61 9.65 0.77
CA LYS A 352 9.66 10.61 1.19
C LYS A 352 10.83 9.92 1.90
N PHE A 353 10.54 8.80 2.58
CA PHE A 353 11.52 8.07 3.39
C PHE A 353 12.09 6.85 2.69
N ARG A 354 11.84 6.67 1.40
CA ARG A 354 12.49 5.62 0.59
C ARG A 354 13.67 6.24 -0.15
N LYS A 355 14.82 5.58 -0.16
CA LYS A 355 15.94 5.94 -1.05
C LYS A 355 15.37 5.99 -2.48
N SER A 356 15.69 7.03 -3.22
CA SER A 356 15.20 7.24 -4.59
C SER A 356 15.63 6.08 -5.49
N GLY A 357 14.83 5.00 -5.49
CA GLY A 357 15.22 3.71 -6.06
C GLY A 357 14.13 2.65 -5.95
N THR A 358 13.38 2.58 -4.85
CA THR A 358 12.29 1.60 -4.70
C THR A 358 10.92 2.26 -4.65
N ALA A 359 10.17 2.16 -5.75
CA ALA A 359 8.72 2.25 -5.68
C ALA A 359 8.25 0.93 -5.05
N ALA A 360 7.34 0.99 -4.08
CA ALA A 360 6.92 -0.13 -3.23
C ALA A 360 6.96 -1.51 -3.93
N ALA A 361 8.03 -2.26 -3.68
CA ALA A 361 8.13 -3.68 -3.98
C ALA A 361 7.80 -4.42 -2.67
N GLY A 362 6.55 -4.86 -2.51
CA GLY A 362 6.14 -5.52 -1.26
C GLY A 362 4.65 -5.77 -1.19
N GLY A 363 4.13 -6.61 -2.09
CA GLY A 363 2.73 -7.07 -2.03
C GLY A 363 2.14 -7.54 -3.37
N GLY A 364 2.75 -7.18 -4.50
CA GLY A 364 2.15 -7.36 -5.83
C GLY A 364 2.24 -8.77 -6.45
N THR A 365 3.00 -9.71 -5.88
CA THR A 365 3.22 -11.03 -6.52
C THR A 365 2.84 -12.22 -5.65
N THR A 366 2.63 -12.03 -4.35
CA THR A 366 2.29 -13.11 -3.41
C THR A 366 1.03 -13.84 -3.85
N SER A 367 -0.05 -13.12 -4.18
CA SER A 367 -1.29 -13.72 -4.68
C SER A 367 -1.15 -14.41 -6.04
N LEU A 368 -0.20 -13.99 -6.89
CA LEU A 368 0.10 -14.68 -8.15
C LEU A 368 0.90 -15.97 -7.90
N SER A 369 1.88 -15.92 -6.99
CA SER A 369 2.75 -17.07 -6.66
C SER A 369 2.01 -18.19 -5.94
N GLN A 370 0.99 -17.84 -5.16
CA GLN A 370 0.14 -18.77 -4.42
C GLN A 370 -1.06 -19.27 -5.24
N PHE A 371 -1.22 -18.83 -6.48
CA PHE A 371 -2.35 -19.23 -7.31
C PHE A 371 -2.12 -20.61 -7.94
N ASP A 372 -2.59 -21.65 -7.23
CA ASP A 372 -2.54 -23.06 -7.64
C ASP A 372 -3.92 -23.67 -7.95
N GLY A 373 -4.99 -22.90 -7.77
CA GLY A 373 -6.38 -23.34 -7.92
C GLY A 373 -6.87 -23.53 -9.36
N ALA A 374 -8.12 -23.99 -9.48
CA ALA A 374 -8.81 -24.11 -10.77
C ALA A 374 -8.89 -22.75 -11.50
N ALA A 375 -8.91 -22.78 -12.82
CA ALA A 375 -8.99 -21.57 -13.63
C ALA A 375 -10.23 -20.75 -13.26
N ILE A 376 -10.04 -19.46 -12.96
CA ILE A 376 -11.10 -18.52 -12.64
C ILE A 376 -11.63 -17.94 -13.94
N PRO A 377 -12.93 -18.07 -14.27
CA PRO A 377 -13.51 -17.35 -15.40
C PRO A 377 -13.22 -15.86 -15.30
N VAL A 378 -12.85 -15.21 -16.41
CA VAL A 378 -12.45 -13.80 -16.41
C VAL A 378 -13.52 -12.89 -15.78
N ALA A 379 -14.79 -13.20 -15.99
CA ALA A 379 -15.92 -12.46 -15.41
C ALA A 379 -15.93 -12.49 -13.86
N ASP A 380 -15.35 -13.52 -13.26
CA ASP A 380 -15.35 -13.74 -11.81
C ASP A 380 -14.10 -13.15 -11.12
N LEU A 381 -13.14 -12.62 -11.89
CA LEU A 381 -11.93 -11.98 -11.34
C LEU A 381 -12.25 -10.72 -10.53
N GLY A 382 -13.32 -9.98 -10.89
CA GLY A 382 -13.68 -8.72 -10.24
C GLY A 382 -13.95 -8.83 -8.73
N GLY A 383 -14.28 -10.03 -8.23
CA GLY A 383 -14.47 -10.30 -6.79
C GLY A 383 -13.19 -10.71 -6.04
N LYS A 384 -12.03 -10.71 -6.70
CA LYS A 384 -10.74 -11.19 -6.16
C LYS A 384 -9.74 -10.04 -6.03
N THR A 385 -10.07 -9.03 -5.24
CA THR A 385 -9.36 -7.74 -5.18
C THR A 385 -7.84 -7.85 -5.08
N SER A 386 -7.30 -8.68 -4.18
CA SER A 386 -5.84 -8.84 -4.04
C SER A 386 -5.18 -9.52 -5.23
N LEU A 387 -5.81 -10.56 -5.80
CA LEU A 387 -5.32 -11.18 -7.03
C LEU A 387 -5.38 -10.20 -8.20
N VAL A 388 -6.44 -9.40 -8.31
CA VAL A 388 -6.58 -8.36 -9.33
C VAL A 388 -5.49 -7.31 -9.19
N LYS A 389 -5.26 -6.80 -7.97
CA LYS A 389 -4.17 -5.84 -7.72
C LYS A 389 -2.82 -6.44 -8.12
N ALA A 390 -2.58 -7.70 -7.80
CA ALA A 390 -1.35 -8.41 -8.17
C ALA A 390 -1.18 -8.53 -9.70
N ILE A 391 -2.24 -8.93 -10.41
CA ILE A 391 -2.26 -8.97 -11.89
C ILE A 391 -1.98 -7.58 -12.46
N GLN A 392 -2.71 -6.56 -12.02
CA GLN A 392 -2.59 -5.19 -12.53
C GLN A 392 -1.21 -4.59 -12.25
N TRP A 393 -0.68 -4.80 -11.05
CA TRP A 393 0.67 -4.37 -10.67
C TRP A 393 1.70 -5.00 -11.60
N ARG A 394 1.62 -6.32 -11.81
CA ARG A 394 2.57 -7.03 -12.69
C ARG A 394 2.45 -6.58 -14.15
N LEU A 395 1.23 -6.40 -14.66
CA LEU A 395 1.01 -5.83 -15.99
C LEU A 395 1.55 -4.40 -16.12
N SER A 396 1.56 -3.64 -15.02
CA SER A 396 2.13 -2.30 -15.00
C SER A 396 3.66 -2.32 -15.09
N GLU A 397 4.33 -3.16 -14.32
CA GLU A 397 5.79 -3.35 -14.46
C GLU A 397 6.19 -3.81 -15.87
N LEU A 398 5.39 -4.71 -16.44
CA LEU A 398 5.62 -5.24 -17.79
C LEU A 398 5.28 -4.22 -18.89
N GLY A 399 4.73 -3.05 -18.55
CA GLY A 399 4.49 -1.94 -19.47
C GLY A 399 3.16 -1.99 -20.23
N PHE A 400 2.24 -2.87 -19.85
CA PHE A 400 0.93 -3.04 -20.49
C PHE A 400 -0.16 -2.16 -19.87
N LEU A 401 -0.14 -1.98 -18.55
CA LEU A 401 -1.23 -1.33 -17.81
C LEU A 401 -0.72 -0.13 -17.02
N ASP A 402 -1.44 0.96 -17.05
CA ASP A 402 -1.14 2.16 -16.28
C ASP A 402 -1.39 2.00 -14.78
N PRO A 403 -0.45 2.40 -13.90
CA PRO A 403 -0.63 2.38 -12.46
C PRO A 403 -1.63 3.46 -11.99
N PRO A 404 -2.04 3.46 -10.70
CA PRO A 404 -1.84 2.38 -9.73
C PRO A 404 -2.79 1.20 -9.96
N ALA A 405 -2.43 0.04 -9.41
CA ALA A 405 -3.34 -1.10 -9.32
C ALA A 405 -4.49 -0.76 -8.36
N ASP A 406 -5.72 -0.76 -8.85
CA ASP A 406 -6.92 -0.32 -8.12
C ASP A 406 -7.78 -1.48 -7.61
N GLY A 407 -7.44 -2.72 -7.98
CA GLY A 407 -8.20 -3.91 -7.61
C GLY A 407 -9.51 -4.08 -8.37
N LYS A 408 -9.80 -3.22 -9.36
CA LYS A 408 -11.01 -3.26 -10.18
C LYS A 408 -10.69 -3.89 -11.53
N PHE A 409 -11.10 -5.15 -11.72
CA PHE A 409 -10.86 -5.86 -12.97
C PHE A 409 -11.85 -5.43 -14.06
N GLY A 410 -11.58 -4.29 -14.68
CA GLY A 410 -12.40 -3.72 -15.76
C GLY A 410 -11.91 -4.07 -17.17
N PRO A 411 -12.56 -3.52 -18.23
CA PRO A 411 -12.21 -3.80 -19.62
C PRO A 411 -10.75 -3.53 -19.99
N VAL A 412 -10.13 -2.51 -19.38
CA VAL A 412 -8.72 -2.16 -19.63
C VAL A 412 -7.77 -3.20 -19.01
N SER A 413 -8.07 -3.70 -17.80
CA SER A 413 -7.30 -4.77 -17.17
C SER A 413 -7.42 -6.08 -17.96
N LEU A 414 -8.62 -6.38 -18.47
CA LEU A 414 -8.84 -7.52 -19.35
C LEU A 414 -8.05 -7.39 -20.66
N TRP A 415 -8.13 -6.23 -21.32
CA TRP A 415 -7.36 -5.95 -22.53
C TRP A 415 -5.87 -6.15 -22.28
N ALA A 416 -5.31 -5.51 -21.25
CA ALA A 416 -3.88 -5.61 -20.93
C ALA A 416 -3.45 -7.06 -20.62
N LEU A 417 -4.27 -7.82 -19.88
CA LEU A 417 -4.01 -9.23 -19.61
C LEU A 417 -4.08 -10.07 -20.89
N SER A 418 -5.00 -9.77 -21.80
CA SER A 418 -5.11 -10.45 -23.10
C SER A 418 -3.88 -10.21 -23.95
N GLU A 419 -3.45 -8.95 -24.11
CA GLU A 419 -2.24 -8.61 -24.88
C GLU A 419 -1.00 -9.29 -24.29
N PHE A 420 -0.89 -9.33 -22.96
CA PHE A 420 0.17 -10.05 -22.28
C PHE A 420 0.15 -11.56 -22.60
N CYS A 421 -1.04 -12.18 -22.50
CA CYS A 421 -1.25 -13.60 -22.76
C CYS A 421 -0.92 -13.94 -24.22
N ASP A 422 -1.38 -13.14 -25.16
CA ASP A 422 -1.14 -13.33 -26.60
C ASP A 422 0.34 -13.21 -26.94
N LEU A 423 1.03 -12.17 -26.40
CA LEU A 423 2.48 -12.01 -26.57
C LEU A 423 3.26 -13.21 -26.02
N ASN A 424 2.77 -13.80 -24.93
CA ASN A 424 3.39 -14.95 -24.28
C ASN A 424 2.86 -16.31 -24.81
N GLY A 425 2.01 -16.33 -25.82
CA GLY A 425 1.49 -17.57 -26.41
C GLY A 425 0.73 -18.45 -25.41
N ILE A 426 0.02 -17.85 -24.45
CA ILE A 426 -0.82 -18.55 -23.47
C ILE A 426 -2.29 -18.11 -23.64
N SER A 427 -3.23 -19.06 -23.65
CA SER A 427 -4.64 -18.75 -23.90
C SER A 427 -5.36 -18.29 -22.63
N LEU A 428 -6.06 -17.15 -22.71
CA LEU A 428 -6.99 -16.67 -21.66
C LEU A 428 -8.41 -17.23 -21.81
N ALA A 429 -8.72 -17.98 -22.88
CA ALA A 429 -10.08 -18.44 -23.19
C ALA A 429 -10.70 -19.34 -22.11
N GLY A 430 -9.86 -20.10 -21.39
CA GLY A 430 -10.27 -20.95 -20.27
C GLY A 430 -10.38 -20.23 -18.92
N GLY A 431 -10.19 -18.90 -18.89
CA GLY A 431 -10.09 -18.12 -17.67
C GLY A 431 -8.65 -17.95 -17.17
N PHE A 432 -8.49 -17.21 -16.07
CA PHE A 432 -7.23 -16.99 -15.40
C PHE A 432 -6.78 -18.25 -14.66
N SER A 433 -5.71 -18.88 -15.14
CA SER A 433 -5.19 -20.16 -14.62
C SER A 433 -3.85 -20.01 -13.92
N GLY A 434 -3.45 -21.01 -13.13
CA GLY A 434 -2.11 -21.07 -12.53
C GLY A 434 -0.97 -20.97 -13.55
N ALA A 435 -1.21 -21.41 -14.78
CA ALA A 435 -0.24 -21.22 -15.87
C ALA A 435 -0.09 -19.74 -16.27
N ILE A 436 -1.17 -18.97 -16.29
CA ILE A 436 -1.14 -17.53 -16.56
C ILE A 436 -0.49 -16.79 -15.38
N ALA A 437 -0.83 -17.14 -14.14
CA ALA A 437 -0.20 -16.55 -12.96
C ALA A 437 1.32 -16.77 -12.94
N ARG A 438 1.79 -18.00 -13.21
CA ARG A 438 3.22 -18.28 -13.38
C ARG A 438 3.82 -17.51 -14.54
N ARG A 439 3.12 -17.41 -15.68
CA ARG A 439 3.63 -16.66 -16.83
C ARG A 439 3.77 -15.16 -16.53
N LEU A 440 2.85 -14.56 -15.78
CA LEU A 440 2.97 -13.18 -15.32
C LEU A 440 4.23 -12.97 -14.46
N LEU A 441 4.56 -13.92 -13.59
CA LEU A 441 5.78 -13.86 -12.77
C LEU A 441 7.04 -14.06 -13.63
N GLU A 442 7.00 -15.04 -14.52
CA GLU A 442 8.11 -15.44 -15.39
C GLU A 442 7.71 -15.37 -16.89
N PRO A 443 7.67 -14.17 -17.49
CA PRO A 443 7.32 -14.02 -18.89
C PRO A 443 8.36 -14.66 -19.80
N THR A 444 7.91 -15.24 -20.91
CA THR A 444 8.79 -15.79 -21.96
C THR A 444 9.02 -14.80 -23.09
N ALA A 445 8.13 -13.81 -23.21
CA ALA A 445 8.21 -12.72 -24.16
C ALA A 445 7.88 -11.41 -23.46
N PHE A 446 8.63 -10.35 -23.82
CA PHE A 446 8.52 -9.03 -23.21
C PHE A 446 8.15 -8.02 -24.30
N LEU A 447 7.43 -6.98 -23.91
CA LEU A 447 7.36 -5.77 -24.73
C LEU A 447 8.78 -5.23 -24.92
N PRO A 448 9.10 -4.66 -26.10
CA PRO A 448 10.45 -4.20 -26.36
C PRO A 448 10.87 -3.14 -25.33
N GLU A 449 12.11 -3.23 -24.86
CA GLU A 449 12.69 -2.17 -24.06
C GLU A 449 12.79 -0.88 -24.88
N ILE A 450 12.64 0.26 -24.21
CA ILE A 450 12.69 1.55 -24.90
C ILE A 450 14.13 1.79 -25.37
N ALA A 451 14.32 1.73 -26.68
CA ALA A 451 15.60 1.88 -27.36
C ALA A 451 15.94 3.37 -27.56
N ALA A 452 17.23 3.69 -27.47
CA ALA A 452 17.72 5.01 -27.81
C ALA A 452 17.53 5.29 -29.30
N THR A 453 17.16 6.54 -29.61
CA THR A 453 16.92 7.01 -30.97
C THR A 453 18.08 7.83 -31.52
N GLY A 454 19.00 8.27 -30.65
CA GLY A 454 20.03 9.25 -30.98
C GLY A 454 19.50 10.67 -31.13
N THR A 455 18.26 10.94 -30.69
CA THR A 455 17.62 12.25 -30.78
C THR A 455 17.47 12.89 -29.40
N TRP A 456 17.10 14.17 -29.36
CA TRP A 456 16.82 14.88 -28.10
C TRP A 456 15.75 14.18 -27.25
N PHE A 457 14.87 13.39 -27.88
CA PHE A 457 13.83 12.64 -27.20
C PHE A 457 14.37 11.56 -26.25
N ASP A 458 15.61 11.10 -26.45
CA ASP A 458 16.25 10.18 -25.51
C ASP A 458 16.40 10.80 -24.12
N LYS A 459 16.59 12.13 -24.05
CA LYS A 459 16.62 12.87 -22.78
C LYS A 459 15.25 12.90 -22.10
N VAL A 460 14.17 13.03 -22.88
CA VAL A 460 12.78 12.94 -22.37
C VAL A 460 12.54 11.58 -21.74
N ILE A 461 12.88 10.50 -22.46
CA ILE A 461 12.75 9.13 -21.94
C ILE A 461 13.62 8.93 -20.70
N ALA A 462 14.87 9.41 -20.71
CA ALA A 462 15.77 9.31 -19.57
C ALA A 462 15.23 10.04 -18.33
N TYR A 463 14.69 11.25 -18.51
CA TYR A 463 14.06 12.00 -17.43
C TYR A 463 12.82 11.27 -16.89
N MET A 464 11.92 10.79 -17.76
CA MET A 464 10.74 10.02 -17.34
C MET A 464 11.15 8.76 -16.55
N LYS A 465 12.18 8.03 -17.00
CA LYS A 465 12.73 6.88 -16.27
C LYS A 465 13.31 7.29 -14.90
N ALA A 466 14.08 8.37 -14.85
CA ALA A 466 14.66 8.88 -13.60
C ALA A 466 13.59 9.32 -12.58
N GLN A 467 12.48 9.90 -13.06
CA GLN A 467 11.32 10.25 -12.23
C GLN A 467 10.39 9.06 -11.95
N LYS A 468 10.72 7.86 -12.44
CA LYS A 468 9.88 6.66 -12.36
C LYS A 468 8.47 6.84 -12.93
N TYR A 469 8.33 7.69 -13.93
CA TYR A 469 7.08 7.85 -14.65
C TYR A 469 6.79 6.61 -15.48
N PHE A 470 5.52 6.22 -15.48
CA PHE A 470 5.07 5.09 -16.28
C PHE A 470 5.09 5.46 -17.76
N ILE A 471 5.64 4.57 -18.59
CA ILE A 471 5.56 4.65 -20.04
C ILE A 471 4.92 3.35 -20.50
N CYS A 472 3.74 3.45 -21.13
CA CYS A 472 3.13 2.28 -21.75
C CYS A 472 3.98 1.88 -22.96
N ARG A 473 4.41 0.62 -22.99
CA ARG A 473 5.30 0.06 -24.02
C ARG A 473 4.54 -0.68 -25.11
N HIS A 474 3.22 -0.82 -24.97
CA HIS A 474 2.40 -1.43 -26.02
C HIS A 474 2.36 -0.51 -27.26
N PRO A 475 2.66 -1.01 -28.48
CA PRO A 475 2.87 -0.17 -29.65
C PRO A 475 1.65 0.60 -30.13
N ASP A 476 0.46 0.09 -29.83
CA ASP A 476 -0.79 0.76 -30.19
C ASP A 476 -1.26 1.75 -29.13
N CYS A 477 -0.61 1.83 -27.97
CA CYS A 477 -0.94 2.79 -26.92
C CYS A 477 -0.25 4.15 -27.12
N ARG A 478 -0.82 5.18 -26.50
CA ARG A 478 -0.32 6.55 -26.53
C ARG A 478 0.12 6.99 -25.15
N ASN A 479 1.24 7.69 -25.11
CA ASN A 479 1.77 8.39 -23.95
C ASN A 479 1.69 9.90 -24.21
N ILE A 480 1.33 10.68 -23.20
CA ILE A 480 1.20 12.15 -23.32
C ILE A 480 2.27 12.81 -22.44
N ALA A 481 3.00 13.75 -23.01
CA ALA A 481 3.97 14.56 -22.28
C ALA A 481 3.85 16.03 -22.65
N TYR A 482 4.16 16.90 -21.69
CA TYR A 482 4.34 18.34 -21.88
C TYR A 482 5.72 18.73 -21.37
N LEU A 483 6.43 19.53 -22.16
CA LEU A 483 7.71 20.12 -21.80
C LEU A 483 7.56 21.63 -21.74
N GLU A 484 7.76 22.21 -20.56
CA GLU A 484 7.76 23.66 -20.38
C GLU A 484 9.06 24.27 -20.93
N GLY A 485 8.96 25.34 -21.72
CA GLY A 485 10.11 26.08 -22.27
C GLY A 485 10.91 25.34 -23.35
N VAL A 486 10.27 24.51 -24.18
CA VAL A 486 10.94 23.68 -25.21
C VAL A 486 10.30 23.86 -26.58
N ASP A 487 11.12 24.08 -27.60
CA ASP A 487 10.69 24.14 -29.00
C ASP A 487 10.58 22.74 -29.63
N ALA A 488 9.85 22.62 -30.75
CA ALA A 488 9.57 21.33 -31.39
C ALA A 488 10.82 20.59 -31.91
N ASP A 489 11.95 21.28 -32.06
CA ASP A 489 13.24 20.69 -32.43
C ASP A 489 14.05 20.16 -31.23
N GLY A 490 13.51 20.29 -30.02
CA GLY A 490 14.14 19.84 -28.78
C GLY A 490 15.17 20.80 -28.21
N THR A 491 15.10 22.08 -28.56
CA THR A 491 15.92 23.15 -27.96
C THR A 491 15.14 23.92 -26.89
N LEU A 492 15.87 24.49 -25.93
CA LEU A 492 15.29 25.37 -24.90
C LEU A 492 15.00 26.74 -25.49
N ASN A 493 13.86 27.33 -25.13
CA ASN A 493 13.55 28.74 -25.41
C ASN A 493 13.65 29.60 -24.14
N ASP A 494 13.23 30.87 -24.24
CA ASP A 494 13.36 31.86 -23.14
C ASP A 494 12.35 31.67 -22.00
N ASP A 495 11.48 30.65 -22.10
CA ASP A 495 10.42 30.31 -21.15
C ASP A 495 9.59 31.53 -20.72
N ARG A 496 9.29 32.41 -21.69
CA ARG A 496 8.62 33.67 -21.43
C ARG A 496 7.13 33.42 -21.14
N HIS A 497 6.66 33.97 -20.02
CA HIS A 497 5.25 33.99 -19.67
C HIS A 497 4.35 34.57 -20.78
N ASN A 498 3.09 34.13 -20.82
CA ASN A 498 2.09 34.57 -21.80
C ASN A 498 2.41 34.22 -23.27
N VAL A 499 3.15 33.14 -23.51
CA VAL A 499 3.48 32.63 -24.84
C VAL A 499 3.07 31.15 -24.97
N PHE A 500 2.76 30.70 -26.19
CA PHE A 500 2.70 29.28 -26.55
C PHE A 500 4.11 28.79 -26.91
N ASN A 501 4.95 28.61 -25.90
CA ASN A 501 6.36 28.22 -26.01
C ASN A 501 6.66 26.88 -25.30
N ASP A 502 5.63 26.13 -24.93
CA ASP A 502 5.78 24.78 -24.42
C ASP A 502 5.48 23.76 -25.51
N LEU A 503 5.93 22.52 -25.30
CA LEU A 503 5.72 21.44 -26.25
C LEU A 503 4.72 20.42 -25.72
N ARG A 504 3.59 20.25 -26.40
CA ARG A 504 2.68 19.12 -26.23
C ARG A 504 3.13 17.97 -27.14
N ILE A 505 3.27 16.79 -26.55
CA ILE A 505 3.81 15.60 -27.19
C ILE A 505 2.83 14.43 -27.00
N VAL A 506 2.54 13.72 -28.08
CA VAL A 506 2.01 12.36 -28.02
C VAL A 506 3.02 11.42 -28.64
N PHE A 507 3.32 10.30 -27.97
CA PHE A 507 4.24 9.30 -28.50
C PHE A 507 3.79 7.87 -28.21
N ALA A 508 4.21 6.94 -29.07
CA ALA A 508 4.08 5.50 -28.88
C ALA A 508 5.48 4.86 -28.82
N ILE A 509 5.58 3.64 -28.30
CA ILE A 509 6.81 2.84 -28.38
C ILE A 509 6.59 1.82 -29.49
N ASP A 510 7.29 1.93 -30.62
CA ASP A 510 7.08 1.02 -31.75
C ASP A 510 7.45 -0.45 -31.41
N ARG A 511 7.17 -1.36 -32.34
CA ARG A 511 7.44 -2.80 -32.16
C ARG A 511 8.93 -3.14 -31.98
N ASN A 512 9.83 -2.20 -32.28
CA ASN A 512 11.28 -2.33 -32.08
C ASN A 512 11.76 -1.58 -30.83
N GLY A 513 10.84 -1.04 -30.02
CA GLY A 513 11.17 -0.29 -28.80
C GLY A 513 11.51 1.18 -29.05
N ARG A 514 11.38 1.69 -30.28
CA ARG A 514 11.74 3.07 -30.59
C ARG A 514 10.55 4.01 -30.31
N PRO A 515 10.74 5.10 -29.56
CA PRO A 515 9.74 6.16 -29.46
C PRO A 515 9.38 6.72 -30.84
N ASP A 516 8.08 6.70 -31.17
CA ASP A 516 7.51 7.35 -32.34
C ASP A 516 6.62 8.51 -31.88
N PHE A 517 7.05 9.72 -32.22
CA PHE A 517 6.38 10.99 -31.96
C PHE A 517 6.22 11.81 -33.23
N LYS A 518 6.38 11.17 -34.40
CA LYS A 518 6.29 11.85 -35.69
C LYS A 518 4.90 12.47 -35.85
N ASP A 519 4.86 13.71 -36.35
CA ASP A 519 3.62 14.48 -36.57
C ASP A 519 2.74 14.63 -35.31
N SER A 520 3.35 14.46 -34.13
CA SER A 520 2.66 14.42 -32.83
C SER A 520 3.25 15.40 -31.81
N LEU A 521 3.83 16.48 -32.34
CA LEU A 521 4.40 17.61 -31.60
C LEU A 521 3.57 18.86 -31.91
N TRP A 522 3.10 19.55 -30.87
CA TRP A 522 2.36 20.80 -31.02
C TRP A 522 2.84 21.84 -30.02
N GLU A 523 3.03 23.05 -30.51
CA GLU A 523 3.14 24.26 -29.71
C GLU A 523 1.94 24.39 -28.75
N GLY A 524 2.24 24.68 -27.50
CA GLY A 524 1.28 24.76 -26.43
C GLY A 524 1.77 25.57 -25.25
N THR A 525 1.04 25.46 -24.14
CA THR A 525 1.41 26.02 -22.85
C THR A 525 0.90 25.09 -21.75
N THR A 526 1.65 25.00 -20.66
CA THR A 526 1.29 24.40 -19.38
C THR A 526 1.01 25.48 -18.32
N GLU A 527 1.13 26.75 -18.72
CA GLU A 527 1.10 27.91 -17.86
C GLU A 527 -0.18 28.74 -18.04
N PRO A 528 -0.55 29.54 -17.02
CA PRO A 528 -1.57 30.56 -17.15
C PRO A 528 -1.07 31.76 -17.97
N GLY A 529 -1.96 32.38 -18.74
CA GLY A 529 -1.70 33.67 -19.39
C GLY A 529 -1.61 34.83 -18.40
N ASP A 530 -1.11 35.98 -18.86
CA ASP A 530 -0.94 37.18 -18.04
C ASP A 530 -2.25 37.62 -17.42
N PHE A 531 -3.33 37.61 -18.20
CA PHE A 531 -4.64 37.99 -17.72
C PHE A 531 -5.04 37.16 -16.49
N TRP A 532 -4.80 35.84 -16.51
CA TRP A 532 -5.18 34.96 -15.42
C TRP A 532 -4.20 34.98 -14.25
N THR A 533 -2.93 35.30 -14.48
CA THR A 533 -1.97 35.54 -13.40
C THR A 533 -2.32 36.82 -12.64
N ILE A 534 -2.66 37.88 -13.36
CA ILE A 534 -3.02 39.18 -12.77
C ILE A 534 -4.44 39.17 -12.18
N HIS A 535 -5.38 38.46 -12.82
CA HIS A 535 -6.78 38.31 -12.42
C HIS A 535 -7.13 36.83 -12.18
N PRO A 536 -6.60 36.21 -11.13
CA PRO A 536 -6.78 34.77 -10.92
C PRO A 536 -8.22 34.43 -10.57
N MET A 537 -8.68 33.28 -11.07
CA MET A 537 -10.00 32.74 -10.74
C MET A 537 -10.13 32.35 -9.27
N ASN A 538 -9.00 32.06 -8.62
CA ASN A 538 -8.92 31.73 -7.21
C ASN A 538 -8.21 32.87 -6.46
N PRO A 539 -8.74 33.36 -5.31
CA PRO A 539 -8.09 34.41 -4.54
C PRO A 539 -6.71 34.03 -4.00
N GLY A 540 -6.39 32.73 -3.95
CA GLY A 540 -5.09 32.21 -3.59
C GLY A 540 -4.00 32.35 -4.65
N GLY A 541 -4.33 32.78 -5.88
CA GLY A 541 -3.36 32.94 -6.97
C GLY A 541 -3.68 32.11 -8.22
N ALA A 542 -2.96 32.39 -9.30
CA ALA A 542 -3.09 31.62 -10.54
C ALA A 542 -2.62 30.17 -10.35
N ALA A 543 -3.23 29.24 -11.08
CA ALA A 543 -2.85 27.83 -11.03
C ALA A 543 -1.70 27.58 -12.00
N ARG A 544 -0.53 27.20 -11.48
CA ARG A 544 0.59 26.67 -12.26
C ARG A 544 0.72 25.19 -11.95
N ILE A 545 0.37 24.32 -12.90
CA ILE A 545 0.37 22.87 -12.66
C ILE A 545 1.74 22.39 -12.19
N ALA A 546 1.76 21.60 -11.11
CA ALA A 546 2.99 21.06 -10.56
C ALA A 546 3.56 19.97 -11.47
N PHE A 547 4.88 19.99 -11.70
CA PHE A 547 5.54 18.97 -12.48
C PHE A 547 5.38 17.60 -11.82
N ASN A 548 4.70 16.69 -12.52
CA ASN A 548 4.52 15.29 -12.13
C ASN A 548 3.95 14.51 -13.34
N GLN A 549 3.67 13.21 -13.16
CA GLN A 549 2.78 12.45 -14.01
C GLN A 549 1.44 12.18 -13.30
N TYR A 550 0.34 12.55 -13.94
CA TYR A 550 -1.00 12.38 -13.37
C TYR A 550 -1.89 11.50 -14.26
N LYS A 551 -2.65 10.59 -13.64
CA LYS A 551 -3.72 9.82 -14.28
C LYS A 551 -5.06 10.53 -14.07
N ALA A 552 -5.24 11.65 -14.75
CA ALA A 552 -6.26 12.63 -14.34
C ALA A 552 -7.20 13.14 -15.42
N TRP A 553 -7.15 12.64 -16.65
CA TRP A 553 -7.99 13.17 -17.72
C TRP A 553 -8.78 12.12 -18.49
N VAL A 554 -10.03 12.41 -18.82
CA VAL A 554 -10.90 11.57 -19.66
C VAL A 554 -11.29 12.32 -20.93
N VAL A 555 -11.65 11.61 -21.99
CA VAL A 555 -12.24 12.26 -23.18
C VAL A 555 -13.58 12.88 -22.79
N GLY A 556 -13.75 14.16 -23.10
CA GLY A 556 -14.97 14.91 -22.79
C GLY A 556 -15.08 16.19 -23.60
N THR A 557 -15.88 17.12 -23.11
CA THR A 557 -16.17 18.39 -23.79
C THR A 557 -15.76 19.57 -22.92
N HIS A 558 -14.77 20.34 -23.36
CA HIS A 558 -14.43 21.62 -22.76
C HIS A 558 -15.53 22.65 -23.06
N HIS A 559 -15.93 23.44 -22.05
CA HIS A 559 -17.05 24.40 -22.12
C HIS A 559 -18.35 23.84 -22.70
N ALA A 560 -18.75 22.63 -22.25
CA ALA A 560 -20.01 22.00 -22.64
C ALA A 560 -21.22 22.95 -22.50
N GLY A 561 -22.10 22.95 -23.51
CA GLY A 561 -23.28 23.82 -23.55
C GLY A 561 -23.02 25.26 -23.98
N SER A 562 -21.82 25.60 -24.43
CA SER A 562 -21.47 26.93 -24.94
C SER A 562 -21.11 26.91 -26.44
N PRO A 563 -21.10 28.07 -27.13
CA PRO A 563 -20.61 28.16 -28.52
C PRO A 563 -19.13 27.79 -28.69
N SER A 564 -18.33 27.84 -27.61
CA SER A 564 -16.93 27.45 -27.60
C SER A 564 -16.73 25.98 -27.23
N ALA A 565 -17.82 25.20 -27.08
CA ALA A 565 -17.76 23.79 -26.74
C ALA A 565 -16.94 22.99 -27.75
N HIS A 566 -16.02 22.17 -27.26
CA HIS A 566 -15.23 21.28 -28.10
C HIS A 566 -14.70 20.07 -27.37
N GLU A 567 -14.41 19.02 -28.12
CA GLU A 567 -13.79 17.81 -27.60
C GLU A 567 -12.41 18.13 -27.03
N ALA A 568 -12.11 17.58 -25.86
CA ALA A 568 -10.88 17.79 -25.11
C ALA A 568 -10.62 16.61 -24.17
N LEU A 569 -9.45 16.59 -23.54
CA LEU A 569 -9.22 15.78 -22.34
C LEU A 569 -9.63 16.60 -21.12
N VAL A 570 -10.68 16.21 -20.41
CA VAL A 570 -11.23 16.95 -19.27
C VAL A 570 -10.73 16.39 -17.95
N GLN A 571 -10.44 17.26 -16.99
CA GLN A 571 -9.96 16.83 -15.68
C GLN A 571 -11.02 15.98 -14.97
N ALA A 572 -10.60 14.81 -14.48
CA ALA A 572 -11.43 13.85 -13.77
C ALA A 572 -10.84 13.43 -12.41
N GLU A 573 -9.55 13.64 -12.16
CA GLU A 573 -8.90 13.39 -10.87
C GLU A 573 -8.12 14.60 -10.38
N PRO A 574 -7.84 14.69 -9.06
CA PRO A 574 -7.02 15.74 -8.50
C PRO A 574 -5.63 15.82 -9.15
N VAL A 575 -5.16 17.05 -9.37
CA VAL A 575 -3.78 17.35 -9.76
C VAL A 575 -3.19 18.37 -8.80
N GLY A 576 -1.87 18.40 -8.67
CA GLY A 576 -1.17 19.43 -7.89
C GLY A 576 -0.96 20.70 -8.71
N VAL A 577 -1.12 21.87 -8.09
CA VAL A 577 -0.81 23.18 -8.66
C VAL A 577 -0.08 24.03 -7.62
N PHE A 578 0.83 24.87 -8.07
CA PHE A 578 1.37 25.98 -7.28
C PHE A 578 0.49 27.21 -7.49
N ARG A 579 0.10 27.84 -6.38
CA ARG A 579 -0.76 29.03 -6.37
C ARG A 579 0.09 30.29 -6.37
N ASP A 580 0.21 30.89 -7.55
CA ASP A 580 0.97 32.12 -7.81
C ASP A 580 0.23 33.33 -7.22
N LEU A 581 0.38 33.49 -5.90
CA LEU A 581 -0.26 34.53 -5.11
C LEU A 581 0.47 35.86 -5.26
N ASN A 582 1.80 35.80 -5.37
CA ASN A 582 2.67 36.96 -5.47
C ASN A 582 2.75 37.52 -6.90
N LYS A 583 2.20 36.81 -7.90
CA LYS A 583 2.13 37.18 -9.31
C LYS A 583 3.51 37.35 -9.92
N ASP A 584 4.45 36.51 -9.52
CA ASP A 584 5.84 36.53 -10.00
C ASP A 584 6.10 35.58 -11.18
N PHE A 585 5.03 34.92 -11.62
CA PHE A 585 4.99 33.99 -12.75
C PHE A 585 5.75 32.69 -12.54
N LYS A 586 6.08 32.33 -11.29
CA LYS A 586 6.89 31.14 -10.99
C LYS A 586 6.13 30.18 -10.10
N ARG A 587 6.67 28.96 -9.95
CA ARG A 587 6.20 27.97 -8.96
C ARG A 587 6.98 28.03 -7.64
N THR A 588 8.15 28.67 -7.65
CA THR A 588 9.12 28.56 -6.54
C THR A 588 8.66 29.40 -5.36
N GLY A 589 8.49 28.76 -4.20
CA GLY A 589 8.06 29.43 -2.97
C GLY A 589 6.54 29.56 -2.84
N ASP A 590 5.79 29.18 -3.86
CA ASP A 590 4.33 29.18 -3.84
C ASP A 590 3.75 27.99 -3.08
N ARG A 591 2.51 28.17 -2.61
CA ARG A 591 1.77 27.12 -1.92
C ARG A 591 1.34 26.05 -2.92
N LEU A 592 1.68 24.79 -2.63
CA LEU A 592 1.09 23.63 -3.29
C LEU A 592 -0.37 23.45 -2.85
N ASP A 593 -1.24 23.24 -3.84
CA ASP A 593 -2.67 22.98 -3.69
C ASP A 593 -3.05 21.80 -4.61
N THR A 594 -3.84 20.84 -4.11
CA THR A 594 -4.19 19.62 -4.83
C THR A 594 -5.69 19.49 -4.91
N GLY A 595 -6.23 19.30 -6.12
CA GLY A 595 -7.68 19.24 -6.29
C GLY A 595 -8.16 19.25 -7.73
N LEU A 596 -9.48 19.40 -7.88
CA LEU A 596 -10.15 19.57 -9.16
C LEU A 596 -10.28 21.06 -9.48
N PHE A 597 -9.63 21.49 -10.56
CA PHE A 597 -9.50 22.90 -10.94
C PHE A 597 -10.03 23.19 -12.34
N ALA A 598 -10.63 22.18 -13.00
CA ALA A 598 -11.02 22.21 -14.39
C ALA A 598 -9.85 22.47 -15.35
N ILE A 599 -8.65 21.98 -14.99
CA ILE A 599 -7.44 22.01 -15.83
C ILE A 599 -7.60 20.98 -16.95
N ASN A 600 -8.18 21.42 -18.07
CA ASN A 600 -8.43 20.57 -19.23
C ASN A 600 -7.24 20.62 -20.19
N GLN A 601 -7.11 19.60 -21.06
CA GLN A 601 -6.23 19.65 -22.22
C GLN A 601 -7.03 19.99 -23.48
N HIS A 602 -6.92 21.23 -23.93
CA HIS A 602 -7.80 21.78 -24.97
C HIS A 602 -7.04 22.65 -25.99
N TRP A 603 -7.74 23.28 -26.93
CA TRP A 603 -7.10 24.17 -27.91
C TRP A 603 -6.98 25.62 -27.43
N GLY A 604 -6.02 26.36 -28.00
CA GLY A 604 -5.79 27.79 -27.79
C GLY A 604 -6.56 28.69 -28.75
N TYR A 605 -7.62 28.17 -29.39
CA TYR A 605 -8.53 28.93 -30.27
C TYR A 605 -7.89 29.56 -31.51
N ASP A 606 -6.70 29.09 -31.92
CA ASP A 606 -5.84 29.71 -32.94
C ASP A 606 -5.33 31.10 -32.53
N ALA A 607 -5.19 31.35 -31.23
CA ALA A 607 -4.56 32.57 -30.71
C ALA A 607 -3.12 32.75 -31.25
N PRO A 608 -2.62 34.00 -31.32
CA PRO A 608 -1.23 34.28 -31.68
C PRO A 608 -0.26 33.52 -30.76
N GLN A 609 0.86 33.04 -31.31
CA GLN A 609 1.85 32.31 -30.50
C GLN A 609 2.39 33.16 -29.34
N GLY A 610 2.62 34.45 -29.57
CA GLY A 610 3.17 35.37 -28.58
C GLY A 610 2.18 35.93 -27.55
N ASP A 611 0.92 35.47 -27.54
CA ASP A 611 -0.10 35.97 -26.59
C ASP A 611 -1.13 34.88 -26.25
N LEU A 612 -1.07 34.36 -25.02
CA LEU A 612 -2.06 33.41 -24.50
C LEU A 612 -3.44 34.06 -24.29
N GLY A 613 -3.51 35.38 -24.13
CA GLY A 613 -4.73 36.11 -23.83
C GLY A 613 -5.50 35.47 -22.65
N ARG A 614 -6.66 34.87 -22.94
CA ARG A 614 -7.51 34.20 -21.93
C ARG A 614 -7.60 32.68 -22.12
N THR A 615 -6.78 32.09 -22.97
CA THR A 615 -6.95 30.69 -23.36
C THR A 615 -6.57 29.71 -22.26
N SER A 616 -5.71 30.09 -21.31
CA SER A 616 -5.28 29.23 -20.21
C SER A 616 -5.31 29.95 -18.87
N ALA A 617 -6.16 29.50 -17.94
CA ALA A 617 -6.10 29.89 -16.53
C ALA A 617 -5.23 28.91 -15.68
N GLY A 618 -4.37 28.13 -16.36
CA GLY A 618 -3.64 26.98 -15.81
C GLY A 618 -3.97 25.65 -16.51
N CYS A 619 -4.69 25.69 -17.64
CA CYS A 619 -4.98 24.52 -18.48
C CYS A 619 -3.74 24.07 -19.26
N LEU A 620 -3.78 22.85 -19.79
CA LEU A 620 -2.79 22.36 -20.76
C LEU A 620 -3.31 22.69 -22.17
N VAL A 621 -2.76 23.68 -22.84
CA VAL A 621 -3.39 24.23 -24.04
C VAL A 621 -2.48 24.07 -25.24
N GLY A 622 -2.92 23.37 -26.28
CA GLY A 622 -2.20 23.41 -27.56
C GLY A 622 -2.78 24.47 -28.48
N ARG A 623 -1.95 25.29 -29.10
CA ARG A 623 -2.36 26.56 -29.71
C ARG A 623 -3.43 26.42 -30.79
N ALA A 624 -3.15 25.61 -31.82
CA ALA A 624 -3.97 25.52 -33.03
C ALA A 624 -5.11 24.50 -32.90
N LYS A 625 -6.30 24.84 -33.42
CA LYS A 625 -7.46 23.93 -33.47
C LYS A 625 -7.18 22.69 -34.31
N ASN A 626 -6.48 22.84 -35.44
CA ASN A 626 -6.13 21.71 -36.29
C ASN A 626 -5.23 20.70 -35.56
N GLY A 627 -4.17 21.20 -34.90
CA GLY A 627 -3.29 20.36 -34.08
C GLY A 627 -4.03 19.67 -32.94
N HIS A 628 -4.99 20.36 -32.30
CA HIS A 628 -5.81 19.72 -31.27
C HIS A 628 -6.73 18.63 -31.80
N ARG A 629 -7.30 18.77 -33.02
CA ARG A 629 -8.08 17.69 -33.65
C ARG A 629 -7.21 16.46 -33.94
N GLN A 630 -5.96 16.67 -34.39
CA GLN A 630 -4.99 15.59 -34.57
C GLN A 630 -4.64 14.91 -33.23
N PHE A 631 -4.38 15.71 -32.19
CA PHE A 631 -4.18 15.22 -30.83
C PHE A 631 -5.35 14.34 -30.38
N MET A 632 -6.60 14.83 -30.44
CA MET A 632 -7.76 14.04 -30.04
C MET A 632 -7.97 12.79 -30.90
N ALA A 633 -7.64 12.82 -32.19
CA ALA A 633 -7.69 11.64 -33.04
C ALA A 633 -6.71 10.55 -32.57
N LEU A 634 -5.48 10.92 -32.20
CA LEU A 634 -4.48 10.00 -31.66
C LEU A 634 -4.91 9.43 -30.31
N ILE A 635 -5.41 10.27 -29.41
CA ILE A 635 -5.91 9.84 -28.09
C ILE A 635 -7.06 8.85 -28.23
N LYS A 636 -8.01 9.10 -29.13
CA LYS A 636 -9.15 8.21 -29.35
C LYS A 636 -8.82 6.91 -30.09
N ALA A 637 -7.65 6.83 -30.72
CA ALA A 637 -7.14 5.62 -31.34
C ALA A 637 -6.47 4.67 -30.31
N ASP A 638 -6.22 5.13 -29.07
CA ASP A 638 -5.64 4.27 -28.03
C ASP A 638 -6.57 3.09 -27.69
N PRO A 639 -6.09 1.84 -27.72
CA PRO A 639 -6.92 0.66 -27.47
C PRO A 639 -7.53 0.65 -26.07
N ARG A 640 -6.87 1.25 -25.06
CA ARG A 640 -7.40 1.36 -23.69
C ARG A 640 -8.67 2.21 -23.66
N TYR A 641 -8.71 3.27 -24.45
CA TYR A 641 -9.92 4.07 -24.66
C TYR A 641 -10.94 3.37 -25.56
N GLY A 642 -10.48 2.58 -26.53
CA GLY A 642 -11.33 1.75 -27.37
C GLY A 642 -12.20 0.78 -26.55
N VAL A 643 -11.59 0.08 -25.59
CA VAL A 643 -12.29 -0.86 -24.70
C VAL A 643 -13.00 -0.20 -23.52
N ASN A 644 -12.60 1.01 -23.12
CA ASN A 644 -13.27 1.79 -22.08
C ASN A 644 -13.31 3.29 -22.41
N ARG A 645 -14.49 3.80 -22.78
CA ARG A 645 -14.69 5.23 -23.08
C ARG A 645 -14.51 6.15 -21.86
N GLY A 646 -14.52 5.61 -20.64
CA GLY A 646 -14.17 6.31 -19.41
C GLY A 646 -12.71 6.18 -18.99
N TYR A 647 -11.83 5.71 -19.88
CA TYR A 647 -10.41 5.56 -19.60
C TYR A 647 -9.76 6.90 -19.21
N LYS A 648 -8.99 6.87 -18.11
CA LYS A 648 -8.25 8.03 -17.60
C LYS A 648 -6.83 8.00 -18.17
N PHE A 649 -6.53 8.96 -19.02
CA PHE A 649 -5.22 9.14 -19.61
C PHE A 649 -4.23 9.69 -18.58
N MET A 650 -3.00 9.18 -18.68
CA MET A 650 -1.84 9.73 -17.97
C MET A 650 -1.19 10.84 -18.79
N SER A 651 -0.74 11.91 -18.14
CA SER A 651 0.09 12.94 -18.77
C SER A 651 1.23 13.34 -17.85
N ALA A 652 2.43 13.39 -18.41
CA ALA A 652 3.62 13.90 -17.73
C ALA A 652 3.80 15.38 -18.04
N ILE A 653 3.96 16.21 -17.01
CA ILE A 653 4.27 17.64 -17.14
C ILE A 653 5.66 17.81 -16.55
N MET A 654 6.61 18.30 -17.37
CA MET A 654 8.02 18.28 -17.03
C MET A 654 8.69 19.62 -17.35
N PRO A 655 9.64 20.06 -16.50
CA PRO A 655 10.42 21.27 -16.76
C PRO A 655 11.47 21.00 -17.84
N GLY A 656 11.40 21.73 -18.96
CA GLY A 656 12.29 21.53 -20.10
C GLY A 656 13.77 21.67 -19.75
N ASP A 657 14.12 22.64 -18.91
CA ASP A 657 15.49 22.91 -18.48
C ASP A 657 16.12 21.72 -17.73
N LYS A 658 15.34 20.93 -16.99
CA LYS A 658 15.81 19.70 -16.33
C LYS A 658 15.80 18.50 -17.26
N VAL A 659 14.82 18.44 -18.18
CA VAL A 659 14.71 17.35 -19.15
C VAL A 659 15.87 17.39 -20.13
N LEU A 660 16.24 18.56 -20.62
CA LEU A 660 17.26 18.74 -21.66
C LEU A 660 18.66 19.02 -21.13
N ALA A 661 18.86 18.99 -19.81
CA ALA A 661 20.16 19.19 -19.14
C ALA A 661 21.27 18.24 -19.61
#